data_AF-A0A0F0DHD0-F1
#
_entry.id   AF-A0A0F0DHD0-F1
#
_cell.length_a   1.000
_cell.length_b   1.000
_cell.length_c   1.000
_cell.angle_alpha   90.00
_cell.angle_beta   90.00
_cell.angle_gamma   90.00
#
_symmetry.space_group_name_H-M   'P 1'
#
loop_
_entity.id
_entity.type
_entity.pdbx_description
1 polymer ?
#
loop_
_entity_poly.entity_id
_entity_poly.type
_entity_poly.pdbx_seq_one_letter_code
_entity_poly.pdbx_strand_id
1 'polypeptide(L)'
;MALVLTLAFLAAVRPAAAVQVDFLPKPDPDDGKTFRVLCFHDIRDNLRASFEKLPDGFAVDTKMLTNMFSWIQANGYHPVTLAQIDAARHGGKPLPKRPILLTFDDGYESHYTKVFPLLKQFRFPAVFGLVTEWTNAPPGAKIKLSDKQIVPRDFFMNWNQIREMQTSGLAEFATHTADMHHGALGNPQGNEMPAATTHEYLRNLGRYETDDEYRKRVREDLQRSIDLIQKNTGTKVQTVVWPYGAHNQMLDQEAANVGLKYMLTLEPGPNTPDVPLTAIRRSLMGYDTDTGDLERSLREPVTHHGEINPVQRVVQVDMDYIYDPDPKQQEANLGKLIDRIKDLAPRVVYLQAFADPKGNGAVDAVYFPNRHMPMRADLFSRVSWQLKTRAKVEVYAWLPMLSYKLPANNPAATHLVQSLPGAPQKPGTVKPPRLSPFDPQARQMIRDIYEDLAKNAIIDGVLFHDDGVLDDYEDASPAALKAYEAMGLPGDINKIRQSPELMQKWSKAKTAALISFSKELIAVAQGYQNGRDMLTARNIFSGPVLDPKAEAWTAQNYDDFLEAYDYVALEAMPYMEEAKDPKDWMKKLTAAVAKHKDGLKKTIFELQAVDWRNQDKPIPTTELRDQMRALRSAGALNYGYYPDDFIAGRPDTEVLRDVMSLKTYIETRKPPGGNKASVEKLDSSAAPQSQPPNAAADKKPATTEAAAPSHTNKAGG
;
A
#
# COMPACT_ATOMS: atom_id res chain seq x y z
N MET A 1 1.07 -64.28 59.77
CA MET A 1 0.80 -63.19 60.73
C MET A 1 1.89 -62.14 60.51
N ALA A 2 1.48 -60.88 60.26
CA ALA A 2 2.27 -59.72 59.77
C ALA A 2 2.71 -59.82 58.29
N LEU A 3 2.09 -59.14 57.30
CA LEU A 3 1.78 -57.71 57.12
C LEU A 3 3.07 -56.88 56.93
N VAL A 4 3.19 -56.19 55.79
CA VAL A 4 3.63 -54.77 55.66
C VAL A 4 4.15 -54.41 54.24
N LEU A 5 3.57 -53.31 53.72
CA LEU A 5 4.02 -52.38 52.67
C LEU A 5 4.33 -52.87 51.23
N THR A 6 3.47 -52.45 50.30
CA THR A 6 3.93 -51.66 49.14
C THR A 6 2.79 -50.82 48.56
N LEU A 7 2.86 -49.51 48.79
CA LEU A 7 2.09 -48.47 48.10
C LEU A 7 3.13 -47.67 47.29
N ALA A 8 3.04 -47.64 45.96
CA ALA A 8 3.75 -46.65 45.15
C ALA A 8 3.20 -46.54 43.72
N PHE A 9 2.56 -45.39 43.47
CA PHE A 9 2.54 -44.64 42.21
C PHE A 9 2.04 -45.30 40.91
N LEU A 10 0.72 -45.24 40.69
CA LEU A 10 0.19 -44.93 39.36
C LEU A 10 -0.01 -43.40 39.28
N ALA A 11 0.98 -42.72 38.70
CA ALA A 11 0.81 -41.34 38.29
C ALA A 11 -0.22 -41.29 37.15
N ALA A 12 -1.33 -40.59 37.37
CA ALA A 12 -2.26 -40.24 36.31
C ALA A 12 -1.53 -39.35 35.29
N VAL A 13 -1.20 -39.90 34.13
CA VAL A 13 -0.72 -39.14 32.98
C VAL A 13 -1.88 -38.23 32.56
N ARG A 14 -1.82 -36.95 32.96
CA ARG A 14 -2.68 -35.93 32.36
C ARG A 14 -2.38 -35.90 30.86
N PRO A 15 -3.38 -35.97 29.96
CA PRO A 15 -3.10 -35.77 28.55
C PRO A 15 -2.42 -34.41 28.41
N ALA A 16 -1.28 -34.37 27.71
CA ALA A 16 -0.61 -33.13 27.37
C ALA A 16 -1.66 -32.21 26.75
N ALA A 17 -1.85 -31.03 27.34
CA ALA A 17 -2.76 -30.03 26.79
C ALA A 17 -2.39 -29.85 25.31
N ALA A 18 -3.37 -30.05 24.42
CA ALA A 18 -3.19 -29.79 23.01
C ALA A 18 -2.63 -28.37 22.89
N VAL A 19 -1.42 -28.23 22.34
CA VAL A 19 -0.86 -26.92 22.02
C VAL A 19 -1.76 -26.35 20.94
N GLN A 20 -2.70 -25.51 21.34
CA GLN A 20 -3.56 -24.81 20.41
C GLN A 20 -2.65 -23.81 19.69
N VAL A 21 -2.28 -24.14 18.45
CA VAL A 21 -1.51 -23.23 17.60
C VAL A 21 -2.47 -22.13 17.19
N ASP A 22 -2.39 -21.00 17.88
CA ASP A 22 -3.12 -19.79 17.52
C ASP A 22 -2.33 -19.07 16.42
N PHE A 23 -2.89 -19.10 15.21
CA PHE A 23 -2.30 -18.44 14.04
C PHE A 23 -2.63 -16.94 13.98
N LEU A 24 -3.48 -16.44 14.88
CA LEU A 24 -3.82 -15.02 14.93
C LEU A 24 -2.76 -14.24 15.73
N PRO A 25 -2.54 -12.96 15.39
CA PRO A 25 -1.62 -12.09 16.14
C PRO A 25 -2.04 -11.99 17.61
N LYS A 26 -1.11 -11.74 18.53
CA LYS A 26 -1.44 -11.69 19.96
C LYS A 26 -2.57 -10.71 20.28
N PRO A 27 -3.43 -10.99 21.28
CA PRO A 27 -4.43 -10.04 21.73
C PRO A 27 -3.81 -8.72 22.18
N ASP A 28 -4.57 -7.64 22.03
CA ASP A 28 -4.17 -6.30 22.48
C ASP A 28 -3.95 -6.23 24.00
N PRO A 29 -3.10 -5.31 24.49
CA PRO A 29 -2.92 -5.10 25.92
C PRO A 29 -4.20 -4.62 26.60
N ASP A 30 -4.47 -5.17 27.78
CA ASP A 30 -5.55 -4.76 28.67
C ASP A 30 -5.06 -3.70 29.66
N ASP A 31 -4.64 -2.54 29.14
CA ASP A 31 -4.03 -1.44 29.88
C ASP A 31 -5.03 -0.36 30.34
N GLY A 32 -6.33 -0.60 30.12
CA GLY A 32 -7.41 0.35 30.41
C GLY A 32 -7.45 1.58 29.49
N LYS A 33 -6.68 1.58 28.39
CA LYS A 33 -6.60 2.70 27.44
C LYS A 33 -6.68 2.24 25.99
N THR A 34 -6.14 1.08 25.65
CA THR A 34 -6.11 0.50 24.31
C THR A 34 -7.50 0.00 23.91
N PHE A 35 -7.93 0.29 22.68
CA PHE A 35 -9.24 -0.11 22.15
C PHE A 35 -9.21 -0.44 20.65
N ARG A 36 -10.25 -1.15 20.19
CA ARG A 36 -10.52 -1.43 18.76
C ARG A 36 -11.74 -0.66 18.28
N VAL A 37 -11.86 -0.48 16.97
CA VAL A 37 -13.04 0.15 16.37
C VAL A 37 -13.50 -0.69 15.19
N LEU A 38 -14.80 -0.97 15.13
CA LEU A 38 -15.43 -1.68 14.02
C LEU A 38 -16.27 -0.69 13.21
N CYS A 39 -16.03 -0.67 11.90
CA CYS A 39 -16.70 0.19 10.95
C CYS A 39 -17.70 -0.59 10.10
N PHE A 40 -18.97 -0.20 10.15
CA PHE A 40 -20.06 -0.75 9.35
C PHE A 40 -20.64 0.32 8.44
N HIS A 41 -21.23 -0.08 7.31
CA HIS A 41 -21.97 0.82 6.41
C HIS A 41 -23.46 0.45 6.43
N ASP A 42 -24.00 0.01 5.30
CA ASP A 42 -25.42 -0.35 5.16
C ASP A 42 -25.71 -1.77 5.68
N ILE A 43 -26.90 -1.98 6.23
CA ILE A 43 -27.38 -3.27 6.73
C ILE A 43 -28.58 -3.74 5.91
N ARG A 44 -28.41 -4.86 5.19
CA ARG A 44 -29.43 -5.37 4.26
C ARG A 44 -29.88 -6.77 4.63
N ASP A 45 -31.13 -7.08 4.28
CA ASP A 45 -31.62 -8.46 4.35
C ASP A 45 -31.38 -9.13 3.00
N ASN A 46 -30.99 -10.40 3.01
CA ASN A 46 -30.69 -11.16 1.79
C ASN A 46 -29.62 -10.46 0.93
N LEU A 47 -28.56 -9.98 1.59
CA LEU A 47 -27.57 -9.07 1.01
C LEU A 47 -27.08 -9.52 -0.38
N ARG A 48 -26.70 -10.79 -0.53
CA ARG A 48 -26.18 -11.32 -1.81
C ARG A 48 -27.15 -11.20 -2.97
N ALA A 49 -28.46 -11.34 -2.73
CA ALA A 49 -29.47 -11.15 -3.76
C ALA A 49 -29.62 -9.67 -4.16
N SER A 50 -29.33 -8.74 -3.25
CA SER A 50 -29.39 -7.31 -3.54
C SER A 50 -28.33 -6.85 -4.54
N PHE A 51 -27.22 -7.59 -4.72
CA PHE A 51 -26.12 -7.24 -5.61
C PHE A 51 -26.52 -7.19 -7.09
N GLU A 52 -27.62 -7.84 -7.48
CA GLU A 52 -28.20 -7.72 -8.83
C GLU A 52 -28.68 -6.29 -9.13
N LYS A 53 -29.11 -5.55 -8.11
CA LYS A 53 -29.71 -4.21 -8.23
C LYS A 53 -28.80 -3.10 -7.69
N LEU A 54 -28.14 -3.36 -6.55
CA LEU A 54 -27.28 -2.41 -5.86
C LEU A 54 -26.08 -3.17 -5.27
N PRO A 55 -25.04 -3.44 -6.06
CA PRO A 55 -23.82 -4.06 -5.57
C PRO A 55 -23.11 -3.12 -4.61
N ASP A 56 -22.90 -3.60 -3.39
CA ASP A 56 -22.28 -2.85 -2.30
C ASP A 56 -21.38 -3.79 -1.50
N GLY A 57 -20.07 -3.63 -1.66
CA GLY A 57 -19.09 -4.48 -0.99
C GLY A 57 -18.97 -4.20 0.51
N PHE A 58 -19.52 -3.10 1.00
CA PHE A 58 -19.37 -2.67 2.39
C PHE A 58 -20.64 -2.90 3.22
N ALA A 59 -21.73 -3.32 2.58
CA ALA A 59 -22.94 -3.70 3.28
C ALA A 59 -22.76 -5.03 4.03
N VAL A 60 -23.45 -5.17 5.16
CA VAL A 60 -23.45 -6.38 5.99
C VAL A 60 -24.87 -6.94 6.08
N ASP A 61 -25.01 -8.26 6.09
CA ASP A 61 -26.33 -8.89 6.24
C ASP A 61 -26.86 -8.71 7.67
N THR A 62 -28.14 -8.39 7.84
CA THR A 62 -28.77 -8.19 9.17
C THR A 62 -28.56 -9.38 10.11
N LYS A 63 -28.61 -10.60 9.57
CA LYS A 63 -28.38 -11.83 10.36
C LYS A 63 -26.92 -11.92 10.80
N MET A 64 -25.99 -11.52 9.93
CA MET A 64 -24.57 -11.46 10.27
C MET A 64 -24.30 -10.44 11.38
N LEU A 65 -24.86 -9.22 11.28
CA LEU A 65 -24.72 -8.21 12.33
C LEU A 65 -25.23 -8.73 13.70
N THR A 66 -26.37 -9.42 13.70
CA THR A 66 -26.93 -10.04 14.92
C THR A 66 -25.99 -11.10 15.51
N ASN A 67 -25.39 -11.93 14.65
CA ASN A 67 -24.40 -12.92 15.07
C ASN A 67 -23.14 -12.26 15.64
N MET A 68 -22.65 -11.19 15.00
CA MET A 68 -21.49 -10.42 15.47
C MET A 68 -21.75 -9.81 16.85
N PHE A 69 -22.90 -9.18 17.09
CA PHE A 69 -23.23 -8.60 18.40
C PHE A 69 -23.34 -9.67 19.50
N SER A 70 -23.99 -10.79 19.18
CA SER A 70 -24.07 -11.94 20.09
C SER A 70 -22.68 -12.50 20.41
N TRP A 71 -21.81 -12.60 19.40
CA TRP A 71 -20.43 -13.05 19.56
C TRP A 71 -19.59 -12.09 20.39
N ILE A 72 -19.70 -10.78 20.14
CA ILE A 72 -19.06 -9.69 20.92
C ILE A 72 -19.40 -9.85 22.41
N GLN A 73 -20.69 -9.97 22.73
CA GLN A 73 -21.16 -10.13 24.10
C GLN A 73 -20.66 -11.44 24.73
N ALA A 74 -20.77 -12.56 24.01
CA ALA A 74 -20.37 -13.88 24.50
C ALA A 74 -18.85 -13.98 24.73
N ASN A 75 -18.05 -13.23 23.98
CA ASN A 75 -16.58 -13.24 24.08
C ASN A 75 -16.02 -12.08 24.93
N GLY A 76 -16.88 -11.37 25.67
CA GLY A 76 -16.46 -10.37 26.65
C GLY A 76 -15.79 -9.13 26.05
N TYR A 77 -16.14 -8.79 24.81
CA TYR A 77 -15.83 -7.48 24.24
C TYR A 77 -16.85 -6.45 24.74
N HIS A 78 -16.39 -5.24 25.04
CA HIS A 78 -17.21 -4.22 25.67
C HIS A 78 -17.34 -3.00 24.75
N PRO A 79 -18.49 -2.80 24.10
CA PRO A 79 -18.81 -1.56 23.43
C PRO A 79 -18.72 -0.34 24.35
N VAL A 80 -17.93 0.66 23.97
CA VAL A 80 -17.65 1.90 24.73
C VAL A 80 -17.98 3.16 23.92
N THR A 81 -18.15 4.29 24.59
CA THR A 81 -18.36 5.60 23.96
C THR A 81 -17.05 6.35 23.73
N LEU A 82 -17.06 7.34 22.80
CA LEU A 82 -15.92 8.24 22.61
C LEU A 82 -15.59 9.02 23.90
N ALA A 83 -16.59 9.41 24.68
CA ALA A 83 -16.38 10.08 25.96
C ALA A 83 -15.66 9.19 26.99
N GLN A 84 -15.92 7.88 27.01
CA GLN A 84 -15.19 6.93 27.87
C GLN A 84 -13.75 6.78 27.42
N ILE A 85 -13.52 6.70 26.10
CA ILE A 85 -12.18 6.65 25.52
C ILE A 85 -11.39 7.90 25.87
N ASP A 86 -11.96 9.09 25.64
CA ASP A 86 -11.32 10.37 25.93
C ASP A 86 -10.99 10.52 27.41
N ALA A 87 -11.93 10.18 28.30
CA ALA A 87 -11.69 10.19 29.74
C ALA A 87 -10.54 9.26 30.14
N ALA A 88 -10.50 8.03 29.61
CA ALA A 88 -9.44 7.06 29.92
C ALA A 88 -8.06 7.52 29.42
N ARG A 89 -8.00 8.18 28.25
CA ARG A 89 -6.77 8.79 27.73
C ARG A 89 -6.25 9.90 28.64
N HIS A 90 -7.14 10.68 29.24
CA HIS A 90 -6.82 11.84 30.08
C HIS A 90 -6.80 11.54 31.60
N GLY A 91 -6.56 10.28 32.00
CA GLY A 91 -6.37 9.91 33.41
C GLY A 91 -7.66 9.74 34.22
N GLY A 92 -8.80 9.73 33.55
CA GLY A 92 -10.09 9.33 34.12
C GLY A 92 -10.22 7.82 34.31
N LYS A 93 -11.46 7.34 34.39
CA LYS A 93 -11.75 5.91 34.60
C LYS A 93 -11.16 5.07 33.45
N PRO A 94 -10.44 3.97 33.74
CA PRO A 94 -9.93 3.09 32.69
C PRO A 94 -11.07 2.43 31.91
N LEU A 95 -10.82 2.15 30.63
CA LEU A 95 -11.68 1.35 29.78
C LEU A 95 -11.85 -0.08 30.36
N PRO A 96 -13.02 -0.73 30.13
CA PRO A 96 -13.18 -2.14 30.43
C PRO A 96 -12.25 -3.00 29.58
N LYS A 97 -12.12 -4.28 29.94
CA LYS A 97 -11.34 -5.25 29.16
C LYS A 97 -11.89 -5.38 27.74
N ARG A 98 -11.01 -5.57 26.75
CA ARG A 98 -11.40 -5.74 25.33
C ARG A 98 -12.39 -4.66 24.86
N PRO A 99 -12.09 -3.37 25.05
CA PRO A 99 -13.02 -2.30 24.71
C PRO A 99 -13.08 -2.13 23.18
N ILE A 100 -14.29 -2.00 22.66
CA ILE A 100 -14.53 -1.75 21.23
C ILE A 100 -15.43 -0.53 21.04
N LEU A 101 -15.17 0.27 20.03
CA LEU A 101 -16.09 1.30 19.56
C LEU A 101 -16.82 0.77 18.32
N LEU A 102 -18.14 0.90 18.30
CA LEU A 102 -18.95 0.54 17.13
C LEU A 102 -19.24 1.82 16.33
N THR A 103 -18.98 1.80 15.02
CA THR A 103 -19.23 2.95 14.14
C THR A 103 -20.03 2.53 12.91
N PHE A 104 -20.93 3.41 12.46
CA PHE A 104 -21.79 3.21 11.31
C PHE A 104 -21.74 4.43 10.40
N ASP A 105 -21.31 4.25 9.16
CA ASP A 105 -20.99 5.35 8.24
C ASP A 105 -22.12 5.61 7.23
N ASP A 106 -22.12 6.80 6.62
CA ASP A 106 -23.06 7.33 5.63
C ASP A 106 -24.47 7.73 6.10
N GLY A 107 -24.93 7.23 7.25
CA GLY A 107 -26.25 7.55 7.80
C GLY A 107 -27.41 6.87 7.08
N TYR A 108 -27.23 5.62 6.63
CA TYR A 108 -28.29 4.82 5.99
C TYR A 108 -29.54 4.66 6.85
N GLU A 109 -30.71 4.60 6.24
CA GLU A 109 -31.99 4.38 6.94
C GLU A 109 -32.01 3.06 7.74
N SER A 110 -31.24 2.06 7.27
CA SER A 110 -31.01 0.79 7.96
C SER A 110 -30.38 0.94 9.35
N HIS A 111 -29.64 2.02 9.60
CA HIS A 111 -29.12 2.34 10.93
C HIS A 111 -30.25 2.56 11.94
N TYR A 112 -31.32 3.22 11.52
CA TYR A 112 -32.50 3.41 12.36
C TYR A 112 -33.36 2.15 12.41
N THR A 113 -33.66 1.54 11.26
CA THR A 113 -34.65 0.45 11.20
C THR A 113 -34.10 -0.90 11.67
N LYS A 114 -32.79 -1.13 11.62
CA LYS A 114 -32.17 -2.43 11.93
C LYS A 114 -31.11 -2.36 13.03
N VAL A 115 -30.20 -1.38 12.97
CA VAL A 115 -29.10 -1.27 13.95
C VAL A 115 -29.63 -0.79 15.30
N PHE A 116 -30.39 0.31 15.33
CA PHE A 116 -30.84 0.91 16.57
C PHE A 116 -31.67 -0.02 17.48
N PRO A 117 -32.60 -0.87 16.97
CA PRO A 117 -33.25 -1.90 17.78
C PRO A 117 -32.27 -2.87 18.44
N LEU A 118 -31.23 -3.31 17.72
CA LEU A 118 -30.18 -4.18 18.27
C LEU A 118 -29.37 -3.45 19.33
N LEU A 119 -28.97 -2.19 19.10
CA LEU A 119 -28.26 -1.39 20.10
C LEU A 119 -29.07 -1.27 21.40
N LYS A 120 -30.40 -1.06 21.31
CA LYS A 120 -31.28 -1.06 22.50
C LYS A 120 -31.32 -2.41 23.22
N GLN A 121 -31.42 -3.51 22.47
CA GLN A 121 -31.47 -4.86 23.02
C GLN A 121 -30.17 -5.23 23.76
N PHE A 122 -29.02 -4.93 23.16
CA PHE A 122 -27.70 -5.24 23.73
C PHE A 122 -27.17 -4.15 24.66
N ARG A 123 -27.80 -2.97 24.68
CA ARG A 123 -27.33 -1.74 25.37
C ARG A 123 -25.93 -1.32 24.91
N PHE A 124 -25.68 -1.44 23.62
CA PHE A 124 -24.40 -1.06 23.02
C PHE A 124 -24.46 0.40 22.56
N PRO A 125 -23.49 1.25 22.94
CA PRO A 125 -23.30 2.55 22.31
C PRO A 125 -22.68 2.42 20.92
N ALA A 126 -22.97 3.40 20.05
CA ALA A 126 -22.35 3.50 18.73
C ALA A 126 -22.24 4.96 18.24
N VAL A 127 -21.31 5.20 17.31
CA VAL A 127 -21.13 6.47 16.60
C VAL A 127 -21.66 6.33 15.17
N PHE A 128 -22.36 7.36 14.68
CA PHE A 128 -22.95 7.40 13.34
C PHE A 128 -22.38 8.57 12.55
N GLY A 129 -21.69 8.30 11.44
CA GLY A 129 -21.18 9.33 10.53
C GLY A 129 -22.25 9.77 9.53
N LEU A 130 -22.61 11.06 9.52
CA LEU A 130 -23.64 11.58 8.63
C LEU A 130 -23.05 12.40 7.49
N VAL A 131 -23.33 12.01 6.25
CA VAL A 131 -23.17 12.92 5.09
C VAL A 131 -24.36 13.86 5.12
N THR A 132 -24.12 15.12 5.50
CA THR A 132 -25.25 15.99 5.85
C THR A 132 -26.07 16.44 4.65
N GLU A 133 -25.49 16.55 3.45
CA GLU A 133 -26.29 16.83 2.24
C GLU A 133 -27.22 15.66 1.89
N TRP A 134 -26.77 14.41 2.07
CA TRP A 134 -27.63 13.24 1.85
C TRP A 134 -28.77 13.19 2.87
N THR A 135 -28.45 13.49 4.13
CA THR A 135 -29.42 13.55 5.23
C THR A 135 -30.38 14.74 5.11
N ASN A 136 -29.95 15.87 4.54
CA ASN A 136 -30.77 17.08 4.46
C ASN A 136 -31.49 17.22 3.12
N ALA A 137 -31.20 16.38 2.14
CA ALA A 137 -31.87 16.40 0.85
C ALA A 137 -33.40 16.23 1.00
N PRO A 138 -34.20 16.93 0.18
CA PRO A 138 -35.65 16.96 0.32
C PRO A 138 -36.29 15.61 -0.03
N PRO A 139 -37.52 15.33 0.49
CA PRO A 139 -38.26 14.13 0.11
C PRO A 139 -38.38 13.98 -1.41
N GLY A 140 -38.16 12.76 -1.91
CA GLY A 140 -38.18 12.46 -3.35
C GLY A 140 -36.91 12.85 -4.12
N ALA A 141 -35.91 13.47 -3.47
CA ALA A 141 -34.62 13.71 -4.09
C ALA A 141 -33.93 12.39 -4.49
N LYS A 142 -33.09 12.49 -5.51
CA LYS A 142 -32.19 11.42 -5.97
C LYS A 142 -30.78 11.76 -5.54
N ILE A 143 -30.12 10.85 -4.85
CA ILE A 143 -28.77 11.02 -4.33
C ILE A 143 -27.83 10.16 -5.17
N LYS A 144 -26.80 10.79 -5.73
CA LYS A 144 -25.76 10.11 -6.50
C LYS A 144 -24.67 9.66 -5.55
N LEU A 145 -24.50 8.35 -5.38
CA LEU A 145 -23.41 7.76 -4.59
C LEU A 145 -22.16 7.54 -5.47
N SER A 146 -22.39 7.27 -6.75
CA SER A 146 -21.35 7.16 -7.78
C SER A 146 -21.96 7.36 -9.17
N ASP A 147 -21.15 7.35 -10.22
CA ASP A 147 -21.62 7.38 -11.62
C ASP A 147 -22.61 6.28 -11.98
N LYS A 148 -22.56 5.15 -11.26
CA LYS A 148 -23.39 3.98 -11.54
C LYS A 148 -24.50 3.79 -10.52
N GLN A 149 -24.53 4.58 -9.44
CA GLN A 149 -25.45 4.35 -8.33
C GLN A 149 -26.13 5.65 -7.93
N ILE A 150 -27.45 5.67 -8.14
CA ILE A 150 -28.35 6.74 -7.71
C ILE A 150 -29.44 6.09 -6.86
N VAL A 151 -29.60 6.57 -5.64
CA VAL A 151 -30.56 6.05 -4.66
C VAL A 151 -31.60 7.13 -4.31
N PRO A 152 -32.81 6.76 -3.89
CA PRO A 152 -33.78 7.73 -3.39
C PRO A 152 -33.30 8.32 -2.05
N ARG A 153 -33.79 9.50 -1.69
CA ARG A 153 -33.51 10.14 -0.39
C ARG A 153 -33.75 9.20 0.79
N ASP A 154 -34.84 8.43 0.78
CA ASP A 154 -35.23 7.57 1.91
C ASP A 154 -34.28 6.38 2.14
N PHE A 155 -33.23 6.24 1.32
CA PHE A 155 -32.11 5.35 1.58
C PHE A 155 -31.27 5.77 2.82
N PHE A 156 -31.41 7.02 3.26
CA PHE A 156 -30.73 7.60 4.42
C PHE A 156 -31.71 7.97 5.55
N MET A 157 -31.25 8.00 6.79
CA MET A 157 -32.06 8.46 7.92
C MET A 157 -32.53 9.90 7.74
N ASN A 158 -33.70 10.24 8.27
CA ASN A 158 -34.17 11.62 8.39
C ASN A 158 -33.90 12.19 9.80
N TRP A 159 -34.04 13.52 9.94
CA TRP A 159 -33.77 14.20 11.21
C TRP A 159 -34.69 13.80 12.37
N ASN A 160 -35.90 13.27 12.11
CA ASN A 160 -36.75 12.74 13.19
C ASN A 160 -36.15 11.45 13.76
N GLN A 161 -35.73 10.53 12.90
CA GLN A 161 -35.08 9.28 13.28
C GLN A 161 -33.78 9.53 14.05
N ILE A 162 -32.96 10.45 13.55
CA ILE A 162 -31.70 10.87 14.20
C ILE A 162 -31.96 11.44 15.60
N ARG A 163 -32.96 12.32 15.76
CA ARG A 163 -33.32 12.87 17.09
C ARG A 163 -33.79 11.81 18.07
N GLU A 164 -34.58 10.84 17.61
CA GLU A 164 -35.02 9.73 18.46
C GLU A 164 -33.82 8.89 18.94
N MET A 165 -32.93 8.51 18.01
CA MET A 165 -31.71 7.78 18.32
C MET A 165 -30.83 8.55 19.31
N GLN A 166 -30.62 9.85 19.09
CA GLN A 166 -29.81 10.70 19.98
C GLN A 166 -30.37 10.73 21.40
N THR A 167 -31.69 10.83 21.54
CA THR A 167 -32.39 10.90 22.84
C THR A 167 -32.23 9.61 23.65
N SER A 168 -31.95 8.47 23.01
CA SER A 168 -31.72 7.20 23.70
C SER A 168 -30.44 7.15 24.55
N GLY A 169 -29.47 8.03 24.26
CA GLY A 169 -28.13 7.98 24.85
C GLY A 169 -27.24 6.86 24.33
N LEU A 170 -27.70 6.06 23.36
CA LEU A 170 -26.92 4.99 22.73
C LEU A 170 -26.27 5.40 21.41
N ALA A 171 -26.74 6.48 20.79
CA ALA A 171 -26.23 6.97 19.50
C ALA A 171 -25.56 8.34 19.67
N GLU A 172 -24.32 8.44 19.20
CA GLU A 172 -23.59 9.70 19.01
C GLU A 172 -23.47 9.99 17.52
N PHE A 173 -23.77 11.22 17.08
CA PHE A 173 -23.68 11.60 15.67
C PHE A 173 -22.42 12.42 15.37
N ALA A 174 -21.68 11.99 14.35
CA ALA A 174 -20.45 12.58 13.85
C ALA A 174 -20.69 13.20 12.45
N THR A 175 -19.85 14.17 12.07
CA THR A 175 -19.82 14.62 10.67
C THR A 175 -19.13 13.57 9.80
N HIS A 176 -19.73 13.24 8.66
CA HIS A 176 -19.08 12.54 7.56
C HIS A 176 -18.92 13.50 6.37
N THR A 177 -18.58 14.75 6.68
CA THR A 177 -18.58 15.93 5.79
C THR A 177 -20.00 16.37 5.38
N ALA A 178 -20.12 17.58 4.82
CA ALA A 178 -21.37 18.00 4.22
C ALA A 178 -21.51 17.47 2.80
N ASP A 179 -20.52 17.73 1.94
CA ASP A 179 -20.53 17.36 0.53
C ASP A 179 -19.14 16.98 0.03
N MET A 180 -18.30 16.33 0.84
CA MET A 180 -16.98 15.84 0.38
C MET A 180 -16.92 14.30 0.28
N HIS A 181 -18.08 13.63 0.35
CA HIS A 181 -18.21 12.18 0.13
C HIS A 181 -18.49 11.84 -1.35
N HIS A 182 -17.59 12.29 -2.22
CA HIS A 182 -17.64 11.97 -3.65
C HIS A 182 -16.24 12.03 -4.28
N GLY A 183 -16.15 11.63 -5.54
CA GLY A 183 -14.99 11.89 -6.37
C GLY A 183 -14.95 13.35 -6.82
N ALA A 184 -13.86 14.07 -6.54
CA ALA A 184 -13.56 15.38 -7.09
C ALA A 184 -12.52 15.24 -8.21
N LEU A 185 -12.56 16.15 -9.17
CA LEU A 185 -11.63 16.14 -10.29
C LEU A 185 -10.21 16.43 -9.79
N GLY A 186 -9.34 15.44 -9.81
CA GLY A 186 -7.98 15.54 -9.27
C GLY A 186 -6.89 15.84 -10.28
N ASN A 187 -7.21 15.94 -11.58
CA ASN A 187 -6.25 16.31 -12.64
C ASN A 187 -6.96 16.71 -13.95
N PRO A 188 -6.27 17.39 -14.90
CA PRO A 188 -6.88 17.84 -16.16
C PRO A 188 -7.48 16.72 -17.02
N GLN A 189 -6.99 15.48 -16.89
CA GLN A 189 -7.39 14.34 -17.71
C GLN A 189 -8.72 13.71 -17.28
N GLY A 190 -9.27 14.06 -16.11
CA GLY A 190 -10.56 13.54 -15.69
C GLY A 190 -10.55 12.47 -14.60
N ASN A 191 -9.45 12.28 -13.86
CA ASN A 191 -9.51 11.38 -12.71
C ASN A 191 -10.37 12.00 -11.60
N GLU A 192 -11.28 11.20 -11.05
CA GLU A 192 -12.02 11.54 -9.85
C GLU A 192 -11.40 10.85 -8.64
N MET A 193 -11.01 11.61 -7.63
CA MET A 193 -10.32 11.18 -6.40
C MET A 193 -11.08 11.69 -5.16
N PRO A 194 -10.87 11.14 -3.96
CA PRO A 194 -11.58 11.57 -2.75
C PRO A 194 -11.58 13.10 -2.54
N ALA A 195 -12.75 13.72 -2.52
CA ALA A 195 -12.88 15.20 -2.53
C ALA A 195 -12.24 15.87 -1.30
N ALA A 196 -12.30 15.23 -0.14
CA ALA A 196 -11.76 15.79 1.10
C ALA A 196 -10.24 15.93 1.11
N THR A 197 -9.51 15.04 0.43
CA THR A 197 -8.03 15.03 0.44
C THR A 197 -7.39 15.55 -0.83
N THR A 198 -8.18 15.72 -1.90
CA THR A 198 -7.67 16.11 -3.22
C THR A 198 -7.67 17.63 -3.38
N HIS A 199 -6.55 18.19 -3.86
CA HIS A 199 -6.54 19.53 -4.45
C HIS A 199 -7.21 19.46 -5.82
N GLU A 200 -8.34 20.14 -5.97
CA GLU A 200 -9.16 19.98 -7.17
C GLU A 200 -8.51 20.65 -8.39
N TYR A 201 -8.62 20.02 -9.56
CA TYR A 201 -8.34 20.69 -10.81
C TYR A 201 -9.54 21.54 -11.23
N LEU A 202 -9.40 22.86 -11.13
CA LEU A 202 -10.45 23.82 -11.43
C LEU A 202 -10.55 24.03 -12.95
N ARG A 203 -11.35 23.22 -13.65
CA ARG A 203 -11.48 23.24 -15.13
C ARG A 203 -11.70 24.64 -15.70
N ASN A 204 -12.55 25.44 -15.06
CA ASN A 204 -12.90 26.78 -15.51
C ASN A 204 -11.71 27.77 -15.42
N LEU A 205 -10.72 27.48 -14.56
CA LEU A 205 -9.52 28.30 -14.38
C LEU A 205 -8.28 27.68 -15.04
N GLY A 206 -8.35 26.43 -15.50
CA GLY A 206 -7.22 25.74 -16.13
C GLY A 206 -6.04 25.50 -15.20
N ARG A 207 -6.28 25.36 -13.88
CA ARG A 207 -5.24 25.17 -12.86
C ARG A 207 -5.75 24.33 -11.69
N TYR A 208 -4.81 23.81 -10.90
CA TYR A 208 -5.11 23.24 -9.60
C TYR A 208 -5.57 24.31 -8.60
N GLU A 209 -6.38 23.87 -7.64
CA GLU A 209 -6.71 24.57 -6.41
C GLU A 209 -5.43 24.88 -5.65
N THR A 210 -5.33 26.10 -5.11
CA THR A 210 -4.23 26.50 -4.24
C THR A 210 -4.44 25.98 -2.81
N ASP A 211 -3.37 25.88 -2.02
CA ASP A 211 -3.46 25.48 -0.61
C ASP A 211 -4.49 26.31 0.18
N ASP A 212 -4.61 27.62 -0.08
CA ASP A 212 -5.57 28.51 0.59
C ASP A 212 -7.02 28.23 0.17
N GLU A 213 -7.25 27.97 -1.13
CA GLU A 213 -8.57 27.60 -1.65
C GLU A 213 -9.02 26.24 -1.08
N TYR A 214 -8.11 25.26 -1.06
CA TYR A 214 -8.33 23.93 -0.47
C TYR A 214 -8.74 24.04 1.00
N ARG A 215 -7.91 24.75 1.80
CA ARG A 215 -8.18 24.94 3.24
C ARG A 215 -9.52 25.62 3.48
N LYS A 216 -9.85 26.62 2.66
CA LYS A 216 -11.13 27.32 2.77
C LYS A 216 -12.31 26.38 2.46
N ARG A 217 -12.27 25.67 1.34
CA ARG A 217 -13.32 24.72 0.92
C ARG A 217 -13.59 23.67 2.00
N VAL A 218 -12.53 23.03 2.49
CA VAL A 218 -12.61 22.01 3.55
C VAL A 218 -13.21 22.60 4.83
N ARG A 219 -12.71 23.75 5.29
CA ARG A 219 -13.18 24.39 6.53
C ARG A 219 -14.66 24.76 6.44
N GLU A 220 -15.09 25.35 5.33
CA GLU A 220 -16.48 25.74 5.10
C GLU A 220 -17.42 24.53 5.04
N ASP A 221 -16.99 23.43 4.39
CA ASP A 221 -17.76 22.20 4.33
C ASP A 221 -17.95 21.56 5.71
N LEU A 222 -16.87 21.39 6.46
CA LEU A 222 -16.90 20.82 7.80
C LEU A 222 -17.76 21.66 8.75
N GLN A 223 -17.61 22.99 8.73
CA GLN A 223 -18.41 23.88 9.57
C GLN A 223 -19.90 23.79 9.24
N ARG A 224 -20.26 23.77 7.95
CA ARG A 224 -21.65 23.59 7.50
C ARG A 224 -22.25 22.28 8.02
N SER A 225 -21.49 21.19 7.96
CA SER A 225 -21.91 19.88 8.47
C SER A 225 -22.13 19.89 9.99
N ILE A 226 -21.16 20.44 10.72
CA ILE A 226 -21.21 20.59 12.18
C ILE A 226 -22.46 21.39 12.58
N ASP A 227 -22.67 22.56 12.00
CA ASP A 227 -23.78 23.45 12.34
C ASP A 227 -25.14 22.77 12.09
N LEU A 228 -25.26 22.01 11.00
CA LEU A 228 -26.50 21.33 10.65
C LEU A 228 -26.83 20.18 11.60
N ILE A 229 -25.83 19.38 11.99
CA ILE A 229 -26.03 18.29 12.98
C ILE A 229 -26.34 18.90 14.35
N GLN A 230 -25.59 19.92 14.78
CA GLN A 230 -25.81 20.59 16.07
C GLN A 230 -27.22 21.20 16.15
N LYS A 231 -27.67 21.87 15.07
CA LYS A 231 -29.02 22.45 14.98
C LYS A 231 -30.12 21.39 15.15
N ASN A 232 -29.95 20.20 14.58
CA ASN A 232 -30.98 19.17 14.59
C ASN A 232 -30.93 18.26 15.82
N THR A 233 -29.77 18.08 16.44
CA THR A 233 -29.59 17.17 17.58
C THR A 233 -29.50 17.89 18.93
N GLY A 234 -29.14 19.17 18.94
CA GLY A 234 -28.83 19.93 20.15
C GLY A 234 -27.52 19.50 20.83
N THR A 235 -26.72 18.64 20.20
CA THR A 235 -25.48 18.11 20.77
C THR A 235 -24.26 18.69 20.07
N LYS A 236 -23.18 18.92 20.83
CA LYS A 236 -21.92 19.43 20.27
C LYS A 236 -21.20 18.33 19.49
N VAL A 237 -21.07 18.51 18.17
CA VAL A 237 -20.26 17.64 17.31
C VAL A 237 -18.77 17.90 17.54
N GLN A 238 -18.01 16.85 17.83
CA GLN A 238 -16.55 16.88 18.02
C GLN A 238 -15.84 15.78 17.23
N THR A 239 -16.59 15.04 16.41
CA THR A 239 -16.14 13.81 15.75
C THR A 239 -16.33 13.96 14.25
N VAL A 240 -15.29 13.64 13.48
CA VAL A 240 -15.37 13.43 12.05
C VAL A 240 -15.03 11.99 11.73
N VAL A 241 -15.82 11.41 10.84
CA VAL A 241 -15.51 10.17 10.16
C VAL A 241 -15.04 10.56 8.76
N TRP A 242 -13.86 10.13 8.33
CA TRP A 242 -13.33 10.54 7.03
C TRP A 242 -13.92 9.71 5.90
N PRO A 243 -14.53 10.33 4.85
CA PRO A 243 -14.95 9.62 3.65
C PRO A 243 -13.83 8.76 3.08
N TYR A 244 -14.15 7.52 2.73
CA TYR A 244 -13.17 6.52 2.25
C TYR A 244 -12.04 6.19 3.25
N GLY A 245 -12.12 6.66 4.50
CA GLY A 245 -11.01 6.65 5.45
C GLY A 245 -9.84 7.57 5.07
N ALA A 246 -9.97 8.33 3.99
CA ALA A 246 -8.91 9.14 3.41
C ALA A 246 -8.74 10.45 4.18
N HIS A 247 -7.54 10.69 4.68
CA HIS A 247 -7.20 11.93 5.35
C HIS A 247 -5.75 12.33 5.09
N ASN A 248 -5.42 13.59 5.32
CA ASN A 248 -4.05 14.09 5.23
C ASN A 248 -3.83 15.20 6.28
N GLN A 249 -2.58 15.64 6.44
CA GLN A 249 -2.19 16.61 7.46
C GLN A 249 -2.93 17.95 7.32
N MET A 250 -3.16 18.44 6.10
CA MET A 250 -3.87 19.71 5.90
C MET A 250 -5.35 19.58 6.27
N LEU A 251 -5.98 18.48 5.88
CA LEU A 251 -7.36 18.16 6.24
C LEU A 251 -7.53 18.04 7.76
N ASP A 252 -6.64 17.29 8.42
CA ASP A 252 -6.66 17.10 9.87
C ASP A 252 -6.49 18.44 10.62
N GLN A 253 -5.63 19.33 10.10
CA GLN A 253 -5.47 20.68 10.65
C GLN A 253 -6.76 21.51 10.55
N GLU A 254 -7.43 21.51 9.40
CA GLU A 254 -8.67 22.25 9.24
C GLU A 254 -9.81 21.66 10.07
N ALA A 255 -9.86 20.34 10.23
CA ALA A 255 -10.78 19.68 11.15
C ALA A 255 -10.56 20.14 12.61
N ALA A 256 -9.30 20.19 13.06
CA ALA A 256 -8.97 20.71 14.38
C ALA A 256 -9.35 22.20 14.53
N ASN A 257 -9.16 23.01 13.50
CA ASN A 257 -9.51 24.44 13.50
C ASN A 257 -11.02 24.69 13.69
N VAL A 258 -11.88 23.80 13.17
CA VAL A 258 -13.35 23.87 13.40
C VAL A 258 -13.79 23.14 14.68
N GLY A 259 -12.85 22.70 15.51
CA GLY A 259 -13.12 22.15 16.84
C GLY A 259 -13.39 20.64 16.89
N LEU A 260 -13.09 19.91 15.82
CA LEU A 260 -13.15 18.44 15.80
C LEU A 260 -11.93 17.87 16.54
N LYS A 261 -12.17 16.94 17.45
CA LYS A 261 -11.17 16.31 18.32
C LYS A 261 -10.93 14.85 18.00
N TYR A 262 -11.96 14.17 17.51
CA TYR A 262 -11.92 12.75 17.20
C TYR A 262 -12.01 12.59 15.69
N MET A 263 -11.03 11.93 15.09
CA MET A 263 -10.96 11.75 13.63
C MET A 263 -10.81 10.27 13.33
N LEU A 264 -11.83 9.69 12.70
CA LEU A 264 -11.94 8.26 12.44
C LEU A 264 -11.50 7.96 11.01
N THR A 265 -10.49 7.10 10.87
CA THR A 265 -9.84 6.68 9.61
C THR A 265 -10.28 5.27 9.21
N LEU A 266 -9.65 4.65 8.21
CA LEU A 266 -9.77 3.21 7.93
C LEU A 266 -8.41 2.50 8.01
N GLU A 267 -7.44 3.09 8.71
CA GLU A 267 -6.22 2.38 9.04
C GLU A 267 -6.55 1.21 10.00
N PRO A 268 -6.00 0.01 9.80
CA PRO A 268 -6.23 -1.15 10.65
C PRO A 268 -5.38 -1.07 11.93
N GLY A 269 -5.69 -1.95 12.88
CA GLY A 269 -4.85 -2.14 14.06
C GLY A 269 -5.42 -1.54 15.36
N PRO A 270 -4.76 -1.78 16.50
CA PRO A 270 -5.20 -1.27 17.78
C PRO A 270 -4.97 0.24 17.89
N ASN A 271 -5.85 0.90 18.66
CA ASN A 271 -5.66 2.26 19.12
C ASN A 271 -4.97 2.23 20.48
N THR A 272 -3.64 2.13 20.49
CA THR A 272 -2.79 2.18 21.70
C THR A 272 -2.62 3.62 22.21
N PRO A 273 -2.10 3.86 23.44
CA PRO A 273 -1.95 5.21 24.00
C PRO A 273 -1.15 6.22 23.19
N ASP A 274 -0.27 5.74 22.32
CA ASP A 274 0.52 6.54 21.37
C ASP A 274 -0.25 6.94 20.11
N VAL A 275 -1.39 6.29 19.82
CA VAL A 275 -2.26 6.67 18.71
C VAL A 275 -3.13 7.85 19.14
N PRO A 276 -2.96 9.04 18.52
CA PRO A 276 -3.75 10.21 18.88
C PRO A 276 -5.21 10.00 18.50
N LEU A 277 -6.13 10.60 19.26
CA LEU A 277 -7.56 10.53 18.93
C LEU A 277 -7.93 11.29 17.63
N THR A 278 -6.98 12.02 17.04
CA THR A 278 -7.06 12.61 15.71
C THR A 278 -6.63 11.65 14.59
N ALA A 279 -6.42 10.36 14.89
CA ALA A 279 -6.10 9.33 13.89
C ALA A 279 -6.62 7.96 14.37
N ILE A 280 -7.90 7.90 14.77
CA ILE A 280 -8.52 6.67 15.27
C ILE A 280 -8.62 5.65 14.14
N ARG A 281 -8.01 4.49 14.36
CA ARG A 281 -7.97 3.33 13.46
C ARG A 281 -9.26 2.51 13.53
N ARG A 282 -9.71 1.98 12.40
CA ARG A 282 -10.96 1.20 12.29
C ARG A 282 -10.82 0.02 11.33
N SER A 283 -11.34 -1.14 11.75
CA SER A 283 -11.46 -2.30 10.89
C SER A 283 -12.77 -2.23 10.10
N LEU A 284 -12.68 -2.29 8.78
CA LEU A 284 -13.82 -2.22 7.87
C LEU A 284 -14.53 -3.57 7.75
N MET A 285 -15.83 -3.61 8.05
CA MET A 285 -16.66 -4.79 7.87
C MET A 285 -17.35 -4.75 6.50
N GLY A 286 -17.41 -5.89 5.81
CA GLY A 286 -17.97 -6.00 4.46
C GLY A 286 -18.89 -7.21 4.28
N TYR A 287 -19.35 -7.39 3.05
CA TYR A 287 -20.35 -8.41 2.71
C TYR A 287 -19.88 -9.87 2.91
N ASP A 288 -18.57 -10.07 2.94
CA ASP A 288 -17.89 -11.34 3.07
C ASP A 288 -17.44 -11.64 4.50
N THR A 289 -17.56 -10.69 5.43
CA THR A 289 -17.12 -10.85 6.81
C THR A 289 -17.99 -11.82 7.59
N ASP A 290 -17.39 -12.89 8.12
CA ASP A 290 -18.00 -13.77 9.11
C ASP A 290 -17.47 -13.56 10.55
N THR A 291 -17.83 -14.43 11.49
CA THR A 291 -17.37 -14.33 12.88
C THR A 291 -15.87 -14.61 13.05
N GLY A 292 -15.27 -15.43 12.19
CA GLY A 292 -13.83 -15.67 12.17
C GLY A 292 -13.08 -14.46 11.62
N ASP A 293 -13.62 -13.82 10.57
CA ASP A 293 -13.08 -12.56 10.06
C ASP A 293 -13.20 -11.43 11.08
N LEU A 294 -14.30 -11.38 11.86
CA LEU A 294 -14.43 -10.46 12.99
C LEU A 294 -13.33 -10.69 14.04
N GLU A 295 -13.09 -11.94 14.44
CA GLU A 295 -12.03 -12.27 15.41
C GLU A 295 -10.65 -11.88 14.87
N ARG A 296 -10.38 -12.14 13.58
CA ARG A 296 -9.15 -11.72 12.91
C ARG A 296 -9.00 -10.20 12.90
N SER A 297 -10.05 -9.46 12.56
CA SER A 297 -10.05 -7.99 12.50
C SER A 297 -9.78 -7.37 13.88
N LEU A 298 -10.32 -7.96 14.95
CA LEU A 298 -10.06 -7.53 16.33
C LEU A 298 -8.64 -7.82 16.82
N ARG A 299 -7.84 -8.55 16.02
CA ARG A 299 -6.44 -8.92 16.31
C ARG A 299 -5.48 -8.49 15.20
N GLU A 300 -5.95 -7.77 14.18
CA GLU A 300 -5.09 -7.34 13.07
C GLU A 300 -4.01 -6.35 13.58
N PRO A 301 -2.77 -6.42 13.10
CA PRO A 301 -1.72 -5.49 13.49
C PRO A 301 -1.82 -4.15 12.75
N VAL A 302 -1.01 -3.17 13.18
CA VAL A 302 -0.83 -1.85 12.53
C VAL A 302 0.11 -1.94 11.31
N THR A 303 0.14 -3.06 10.60
CA THR A 303 0.96 -3.18 9.39
C THR A 303 0.16 -2.73 8.17
N HIS A 304 0.82 -2.68 7.00
CA HIS A 304 0.21 -2.34 5.71
C HIS A 304 -1.11 -3.06 5.44
N HIS A 305 -2.22 -2.34 5.54
CA HIS A 305 -3.59 -2.85 5.44
C HIS A 305 -3.85 -4.09 6.32
N GLY A 306 -3.16 -4.17 7.47
CA GLY A 306 -3.25 -5.28 8.44
C GLY A 306 -2.52 -6.55 7.98
N GLU A 307 -1.80 -6.51 6.85
CA GLU A 307 -1.08 -7.65 6.29
C GLU A 307 0.27 -7.84 6.97
N ILE A 308 0.57 -9.09 7.35
CA ILE A 308 1.86 -9.45 7.95
C ILE A 308 2.81 -9.91 6.85
N ASN A 309 3.80 -9.08 6.53
CA ASN A 309 4.82 -9.34 5.50
C ASN A 309 4.19 -9.65 4.12
N PRO A 310 3.44 -8.69 3.54
CA PRO A 310 2.74 -8.90 2.28
C PRO A 310 3.71 -9.29 1.17
N VAL A 311 3.42 -10.37 0.43
CA VAL A 311 4.27 -10.81 -0.67
C VAL A 311 4.31 -9.74 -1.77
N GLN A 312 5.51 -9.32 -2.16
CA GLN A 312 5.73 -8.30 -3.18
C GLN A 312 6.03 -8.94 -4.54
N ARG A 313 5.16 -8.65 -5.50
CA ARG A 313 5.35 -8.94 -6.93
C ARG A 313 5.39 -7.59 -7.63
N VAL A 314 6.57 -7.20 -8.08
CA VAL A 314 6.83 -5.83 -8.53
C VAL A 314 7.03 -5.79 -10.05
N VAL A 315 6.48 -4.77 -10.68
CA VAL A 315 6.81 -4.37 -12.06
C VAL A 315 7.27 -2.92 -12.03
N GLN A 316 8.49 -2.65 -12.46
CA GLN A 316 9.00 -1.28 -12.52
C GLN A 316 8.83 -0.71 -13.93
N VAL A 317 8.20 0.46 -14.00
CA VAL A 317 7.64 1.05 -15.22
C VAL A 317 8.17 2.46 -15.40
N ASP A 318 8.78 2.70 -16.57
CA ASP A 318 9.21 4.02 -17.00
C ASP A 318 8.04 4.83 -17.55
N MET A 319 7.82 6.01 -16.97
CA MET A 319 6.87 6.99 -17.46
C MET A 319 7.31 7.57 -18.81
N ASP A 320 8.61 7.55 -19.07
CA ASP A 320 9.20 7.89 -20.37
C ASP A 320 8.62 7.08 -21.54
N TYR A 321 8.15 5.84 -21.31
CA TYR A 321 7.51 5.01 -22.35
C TYR A 321 6.02 5.31 -22.53
N ILE A 322 5.39 5.94 -21.53
CA ILE A 322 3.97 6.34 -21.60
C ILE A 322 3.86 7.70 -22.31
N TYR A 323 4.73 8.63 -21.93
CA TYR A 323 4.74 9.99 -22.46
C TYR A 323 4.82 10.02 -23.98
N ASP A 324 3.93 10.79 -24.59
CA ASP A 324 3.95 11.11 -26.00
C ASP A 324 3.50 12.57 -26.19
N PRO A 325 4.12 13.36 -27.07
CA PRO A 325 3.65 14.70 -27.38
C PRO A 325 2.20 14.76 -27.89
N ASP A 326 1.68 13.70 -28.52
CA ASP A 326 0.26 13.54 -28.85
C ASP A 326 -0.51 12.95 -27.66
N PRO A 327 -1.44 13.70 -27.03
CA PRO A 327 -2.24 13.20 -25.92
C PRO A 327 -3.03 11.92 -26.24
N LYS A 328 -3.43 11.71 -27.51
CA LYS A 328 -4.14 10.48 -27.90
C LYS A 328 -3.22 9.26 -27.89
N GLN A 329 -1.99 9.42 -28.37
CA GLN A 329 -1.00 8.35 -28.33
C GLN A 329 -0.56 8.07 -26.89
N GLN A 330 -0.39 9.11 -26.06
CA GLN A 330 -0.11 8.97 -24.64
C GLN A 330 -1.18 8.15 -23.91
N GLU A 331 -2.47 8.44 -24.15
CA GLU A 331 -3.57 7.66 -23.58
C GLU A 331 -3.64 6.23 -24.15
N ALA A 332 -3.27 6.02 -25.41
CA ALA A 332 -3.15 4.68 -25.98
C ALA A 332 -2.00 3.87 -25.32
N ASN A 333 -0.87 4.50 -25.04
CA ASN A 333 0.27 3.90 -24.33
C ASN A 333 -0.15 3.53 -22.89
N LEU A 334 -0.82 4.43 -22.18
CA LEU A 334 -1.38 4.16 -20.86
C LEU A 334 -2.38 3.00 -20.89
N GLY A 335 -3.23 2.94 -21.92
CA GLY A 335 -4.16 1.81 -22.13
C GLY A 335 -3.44 0.47 -22.19
N LYS A 336 -2.35 0.37 -22.97
CA LYS A 336 -1.54 -0.85 -23.07
C LYS A 336 -0.94 -1.25 -21.73
N LEU A 337 -0.40 -0.30 -20.97
CA LEU A 337 0.13 -0.57 -19.64
C LEU A 337 -0.96 -1.11 -18.71
N ILE A 338 -2.13 -0.46 -18.66
CA ILE A 338 -3.23 -0.89 -17.78
C ILE A 338 -3.68 -2.31 -18.12
N ASP A 339 -3.88 -2.62 -19.39
CA ASP A 339 -4.30 -3.96 -19.83
C ASP A 339 -3.25 -5.01 -19.47
N ARG A 340 -1.96 -4.69 -19.67
CA ARG A 340 -0.85 -5.57 -19.32
C ARG A 340 -0.75 -5.83 -17.82
N ILE A 341 -0.79 -4.79 -16.98
CA ILE A 341 -0.70 -4.94 -15.53
C ILE A 341 -1.92 -5.68 -14.98
N LYS A 342 -3.11 -5.42 -15.52
CA LYS A 342 -4.31 -6.18 -15.18
C LYS A 342 -4.20 -7.67 -15.54
N ASP A 343 -3.61 -7.98 -16.70
CA ASP A 343 -3.39 -9.36 -17.15
C ASP A 343 -2.27 -10.06 -16.35
N LEU A 344 -1.21 -9.34 -15.98
CA LEU A 344 -0.11 -9.90 -15.19
C LEU A 344 -0.47 -10.07 -13.71
N ALA A 345 -1.34 -9.19 -13.19
CA ALA A 345 -1.79 -9.12 -11.80
C ALA A 345 -0.65 -9.13 -10.75
N PRO A 346 0.38 -8.26 -10.90
CA PRO A 346 1.37 -8.07 -9.83
C PRO A 346 0.69 -7.42 -8.61
N ARG A 347 1.41 -7.34 -7.49
CA ARG A 347 0.91 -6.56 -6.34
C ARG A 347 1.15 -5.07 -6.56
N VAL A 348 2.37 -4.72 -6.96
CA VAL A 348 2.86 -3.35 -6.95
C VAL A 348 3.46 -2.97 -8.30
N VAL A 349 3.22 -1.73 -8.72
CA VAL A 349 3.97 -1.07 -9.78
C VAL A 349 4.89 -0.02 -9.17
N TYR A 350 6.19 -0.11 -9.46
CA TYR A 350 7.14 0.96 -9.18
C TYR A 350 7.10 1.93 -10.35
N LEU A 351 6.45 3.07 -10.16
CA LEU A 351 6.13 4.01 -11.22
C LEU A 351 7.08 5.20 -11.19
N GLN A 352 7.83 5.40 -12.27
CA GLN A 352 8.75 6.53 -12.41
C GLN A 352 8.00 7.87 -12.30
N ALA A 353 8.37 8.72 -11.34
CA ALA A 353 7.78 10.05 -11.18
C ALA A 353 8.59 11.17 -11.85
N PHE A 354 9.76 10.83 -12.37
CA PHE A 354 10.73 11.73 -12.99
C PHE A 354 10.95 11.39 -14.47
N ALA A 355 11.56 12.30 -15.23
CA ALA A 355 11.92 12.08 -16.63
C ALA A 355 13.43 11.96 -16.79
N ASP A 356 13.89 10.84 -17.37
CA ASP A 356 15.26 10.65 -17.84
C ASP A 356 15.27 9.94 -19.21
N PRO A 357 14.76 10.61 -20.26
CA PRO A 357 14.73 10.03 -21.61
C PRO A 357 16.14 9.80 -22.20
N LYS A 358 17.19 10.33 -21.56
CA LYS A 358 18.58 10.18 -21.99
C LYS A 358 19.27 8.99 -21.33
N GLY A 359 18.69 8.43 -20.28
CA GLY A 359 19.26 7.34 -19.49
C GLY A 359 20.63 7.69 -18.90
N ASN A 360 20.83 8.96 -18.50
CA ASN A 360 22.12 9.42 -17.96
C ASN A 360 22.10 9.64 -16.44
N GLY A 361 20.99 9.33 -15.77
CA GLY A 361 20.79 9.47 -14.34
C GLY A 361 20.58 10.90 -13.87
N ALA A 362 20.62 11.90 -14.75
CA ALA A 362 20.40 13.30 -14.40
C ALA A 362 18.95 13.69 -14.67
N VAL A 363 18.15 13.84 -13.60
CA VAL A 363 16.74 14.20 -13.75
C VAL A 363 16.60 15.67 -14.12
N ASP A 364 16.20 15.92 -15.38
CA ASP A 364 16.00 17.25 -15.94
C ASP A 364 14.54 17.76 -15.76
N ALA A 365 13.57 16.86 -15.54
CA ALA A 365 12.15 17.20 -15.41
C ALA A 365 11.38 16.13 -14.62
N VAL A 366 10.15 16.43 -14.21
CA VAL A 366 9.25 15.50 -13.51
C VAL A 366 7.87 15.39 -14.17
N TYR A 367 7.07 14.42 -13.74
CA TYR A 367 5.74 14.12 -14.28
C TYR A 367 4.56 14.58 -13.42
N PHE A 368 4.80 15.53 -12.50
CA PHE A 368 3.79 16.05 -11.59
C PHE A 368 3.98 17.57 -11.35
N PRO A 369 2.91 18.30 -11.00
CA PRO A 369 3.00 19.71 -10.63
C PRO A 369 3.91 19.88 -9.42
N ASN A 370 4.87 20.82 -9.51
CA ASN A 370 5.83 21.07 -8.44
C ASN A 370 6.45 22.47 -8.55
N ARG A 371 7.12 22.91 -7.47
CA ARG A 371 7.68 24.26 -7.33
C ARG A 371 9.06 24.46 -7.96
N HIS A 372 9.78 23.38 -8.28
CA HIS A 372 11.24 23.43 -8.37
C HIS A 372 11.84 22.91 -9.69
N MET A 373 11.20 21.92 -10.28
CA MET A 373 11.60 21.21 -11.49
C MET A 373 10.64 21.53 -12.64
N PRO A 374 11.15 21.65 -13.88
CA PRO A 374 10.29 21.64 -15.05
C PRO A 374 9.39 20.40 -15.05
N MET A 375 8.10 20.60 -15.30
CA MET A 375 7.16 19.50 -15.46
C MET A 375 7.05 19.13 -16.94
N ARG A 376 7.48 17.93 -17.32
CA ARG A 376 7.45 17.47 -18.71
C ARG A 376 6.02 17.24 -19.21
N ALA A 377 5.20 16.62 -18.36
CA ALA A 377 3.77 16.47 -18.52
C ALA A 377 3.15 16.21 -17.15
N ASP A 378 1.93 16.70 -16.93
CA ASP A 378 1.14 16.32 -15.75
C ASP A 378 0.58 14.92 -15.97
N LEU A 379 1.34 13.88 -15.61
CA LEU A 379 1.05 12.50 -16.02
C LEU A 379 1.06 11.51 -14.86
N PHE A 380 1.85 11.74 -13.83
CA PHE A 380 2.02 10.79 -12.74
C PHE A 380 0.71 10.48 -12.01
N SER A 381 -0.04 11.53 -11.63
CA SER A 381 -1.36 11.41 -11.00
C SER A 381 -2.37 10.70 -11.91
N ARG A 382 -2.29 10.95 -13.22
CA ARG A 382 -3.11 10.28 -14.24
C ARG A 382 -2.88 8.77 -14.22
N VAL A 383 -1.63 8.35 -14.35
CA VAL A 383 -1.25 6.94 -14.44
C VAL A 383 -1.44 6.20 -13.13
N SER A 384 -0.98 6.77 -12.00
CA SER A 384 -1.10 6.15 -10.68
C SER A 384 -2.55 5.77 -10.36
N TRP A 385 -3.47 6.74 -10.47
CA TRP A 385 -4.88 6.49 -10.16
C TRP A 385 -5.52 5.45 -11.09
N GLN A 386 -5.16 5.43 -12.38
CA GLN A 386 -5.71 4.46 -13.32
C GLN A 386 -5.21 3.04 -13.04
N LEU A 387 -3.93 2.87 -12.68
CA LEU A 387 -3.40 1.58 -12.23
C LEU A 387 -4.13 1.09 -10.97
N LYS A 388 -4.26 1.94 -9.95
CA LYS A 388 -4.97 1.61 -8.71
C LYS A 388 -6.43 1.23 -8.94
N THR A 389 -7.16 2.03 -9.71
CA THR A 389 -8.62 1.85 -9.86
C THR A 389 -9.01 0.79 -10.88
N ARG A 390 -8.25 0.61 -11.96
CA ARG A 390 -8.60 -0.30 -13.07
C ARG A 390 -7.80 -1.59 -13.09
N ALA A 391 -6.52 -1.56 -12.73
CA ALA A 391 -5.67 -2.75 -12.65
C ALA A 391 -5.62 -3.34 -11.23
N LYS A 392 -6.06 -2.59 -10.21
CA LYS A 392 -6.16 -3.04 -8.80
C LYS A 392 -4.81 -3.44 -8.21
N VAL A 393 -3.79 -2.62 -8.51
CA VAL A 393 -2.42 -2.74 -7.99
C VAL A 393 -2.09 -1.55 -7.11
N GLU A 394 -1.14 -1.75 -6.21
CA GLU A 394 -0.50 -0.66 -5.49
C GLU A 394 0.50 0.08 -6.39
N VAL A 395 0.70 1.37 -6.16
CA VAL A 395 1.64 2.19 -6.92
C VAL A 395 2.63 2.82 -5.95
N TYR A 396 3.91 2.48 -6.10
CA TYR A 396 4.97 3.18 -5.38
C TYR A 396 5.55 4.23 -6.30
N ALA A 397 5.70 5.45 -5.77
CA ALA A 397 6.38 6.50 -6.50
C ALA A 397 7.88 6.23 -6.47
N TRP A 398 8.46 6.00 -7.64
CA TRP A 398 9.89 5.91 -7.81
C TRP A 398 10.47 7.30 -8.07
N LEU A 399 11.30 7.78 -7.13
CA LEU A 399 11.95 9.10 -7.20
C LEU A 399 13.45 9.03 -6.92
N PRO A 400 14.22 9.95 -7.53
CA PRO A 400 15.60 10.19 -7.13
C PRO A 400 15.64 10.63 -5.68
N MET A 401 16.62 10.15 -4.94
CA MET A 401 16.90 10.66 -3.61
C MET A 401 17.71 11.96 -3.67
N LEU A 402 18.61 12.11 -4.65
CA LEU A 402 19.58 13.22 -4.72
C LEU A 402 19.75 13.80 -6.14
N SER A 403 19.56 13.04 -7.21
CA SER A 403 19.97 13.35 -8.59
C SER A 403 19.02 14.29 -9.34
N TYR A 404 18.70 15.43 -8.72
CA TYR A 404 17.91 16.48 -9.33
C TYR A 404 18.82 17.52 -10.00
N LYS A 405 18.73 17.63 -11.32
CA LYS A 405 19.39 18.70 -12.06
C LYS A 405 18.48 19.93 -12.10
N LEU A 406 18.59 20.74 -11.05
CA LEU A 406 17.78 21.94 -10.89
C LEU A 406 18.07 22.99 -11.99
N PRO A 407 17.08 23.80 -12.38
CA PRO A 407 17.29 24.98 -13.21
C PRO A 407 18.36 25.92 -12.63
N ALA A 408 19.16 26.57 -13.47
CA ALA A 408 20.29 27.39 -13.02
C ALA A 408 19.90 28.60 -12.13
N ASN A 409 18.65 29.06 -12.21
CA ASN A 409 18.10 30.13 -11.37
C ASN A 409 17.58 29.63 -10.01
N ASN A 410 17.55 28.32 -9.78
CA ASN A 410 17.16 27.74 -8.51
C ASN A 410 18.29 27.93 -7.48
N PRO A 411 18.01 28.47 -6.27
CA PRO A 411 19.04 28.70 -5.25
C PRO A 411 19.86 27.45 -4.90
N ALA A 412 19.26 26.26 -4.92
CA ALA A 412 19.95 25.02 -4.56
C ALA A 412 20.76 24.40 -5.73
N ALA A 413 20.72 24.96 -6.94
CA ALA A 413 21.31 24.34 -8.15
C ALA A 413 22.82 24.07 -8.08
N THR A 414 23.53 24.78 -7.20
CA THR A 414 24.98 24.64 -7.02
C THR A 414 25.36 23.87 -5.75
N HIS A 415 24.38 23.48 -4.93
CA HIS A 415 24.57 22.78 -3.65
C HIS A 415 24.70 21.27 -3.87
N LEU A 416 25.68 20.90 -4.69
CA LEU A 416 25.91 19.52 -5.15
C LEU A 416 26.87 18.77 -4.23
N VAL A 417 26.76 17.43 -4.25
CA VAL A 417 27.80 16.51 -3.79
C VAL A 417 29.09 16.80 -4.56
N GLN A 418 30.19 16.95 -3.84
CA GLN A 418 31.51 17.19 -4.42
C GLN A 418 32.42 16.01 -4.12
N SER A 419 33.22 15.58 -5.09
CA SER A 419 34.31 14.64 -4.84
C SER A 419 35.57 15.41 -4.43
N LEU A 420 36.42 14.79 -3.62
CA LEU A 420 37.74 15.32 -3.30
C LEU A 420 38.54 15.65 -4.59
N PRO A 421 39.27 16.78 -4.66
CA PRO A 421 40.14 17.07 -5.80
C PRO A 421 41.14 15.94 -6.07
N GLY A 422 41.22 15.50 -7.33
CA GLY A 422 42.10 14.40 -7.74
C GLY A 422 41.55 13.00 -7.44
N ALA A 423 40.31 12.88 -6.98
CA ALA A 423 39.64 11.57 -6.84
C ALA A 423 39.67 10.81 -8.18
N PRO A 424 39.94 9.49 -8.16
CA PRO A 424 39.97 8.67 -9.36
C PRO A 424 38.57 8.63 -9.98
N GLN A 425 38.49 9.00 -11.26
CA GLN A 425 37.27 8.80 -12.04
C GLN A 425 37.43 7.55 -12.90
N LYS A 426 36.45 6.65 -12.81
CA LYS A 426 36.40 5.49 -13.71
C LYS A 426 36.16 6.01 -15.13
N PRO A 427 36.99 5.64 -16.12
CA PRO A 427 36.83 6.10 -17.49
C PRO A 427 35.43 5.75 -18.03
N GLY A 428 34.77 6.72 -18.66
CA GLY A 428 33.44 6.52 -19.25
C GLY A 428 32.26 6.56 -18.28
N THR A 429 32.48 6.78 -16.97
CA THR A 429 31.39 6.98 -16.00
C THR A 429 31.34 8.45 -15.56
N VAL A 430 30.31 9.18 -15.98
CA VAL A 430 30.02 10.52 -15.46
C VAL A 430 28.95 10.36 -14.40
N LYS A 431 29.25 10.75 -13.15
CA LYS A 431 28.25 10.75 -12.10
C LYS A 431 27.21 11.83 -12.38
N PRO A 432 25.90 11.54 -12.25
CA PRO A 432 24.88 12.57 -12.39
C PRO A 432 25.05 13.62 -11.28
N PRO A 433 24.59 14.86 -11.51
CA PRO A 433 24.59 15.89 -10.48
C PRO A 433 23.65 15.45 -9.35
N ARG A 434 24.22 15.24 -8.17
CA ARG A 434 23.50 14.91 -6.93
C ARG A 434 23.52 16.12 -6.02
N LEU A 435 22.36 16.52 -5.52
CA LEU A 435 22.24 17.51 -4.45
C LEU A 435 22.84 16.95 -3.16
N SER A 436 23.57 17.77 -2.41
CA SER A 436 24.21 17.32 -1.16
C SER A 436 23.16 17.06 -0.08
N PRO A 437 23.09 15.86 0.51
CA PRO A 437 22.18 15.59 1.62
C PRO A 437 22.62 16.27 2.93
N PHE A 438 23.80 16.91 2.96
CA PHE A 438 24.31 17.65 4.12
C PHE A 438 24.05 19.15 4.03
N ASP A 439 23.63 19.66 2.86
CA ASP A 439 23.31 21.06 2.67
C ASP A 439 21.83 21.34 2.98
N PRO A 440 21.51 22.27 3.91
CA PRO A 440 20.12 22.54 4.27
C PRO A 440 19.22 23.03 3.12
N GLN A 441 19.75 23.80 2.16
CA GLN A 441 18.96 24.29 1.03
C GLN A 441 18.67 23.17 0.04
N ALA A 442 19.67 22.32 -0.24
CA ALA A 442 19.50 21.12 -1.05
C ALA A 442 18.48 20.14 -0.44
N ARG A 443 18.55 19.92 0.89
CA ARG A 443 17.56 19.09 1.60
C ARG A 443 16.15 19.64 1.51
N GLN A 444 15.97 20.94 1.77
CA GLN A 444 14.65 21.57 1.71
C GLN A 444 14.05 21.50 0.29
N MET A 445 14.88 21.69 -0.74
CA MET A 445 14.48 21.56 -2.14
C MET A 445 13.91 20.16 -2.44
N ILE A 446 14.63 19.11 -2.08
CA ILE A 446 14.17 17.72 -2.29
C ILE A 446 12.91 17.46 -1.46
N ARG A 447 12.88 17.92 -0.21
CA ARG A 447 11.71 17.83 0.68
C ARG A 447 10.46 18.40 0.00
N ASP A 448 10.58 19.58 -0.61
CA ASP A 448 9.49 20.24 -1.31
C ASP A 448 9.03 19.47 -2.56
N ILE A 449 9.96 18.84 -3.30
CA ILE A 449 9.62 17.99 -4.45
C ILE A 449 8.78 16.77 -4.02
N TYR A 450 9.18 16.11 -2.92
CA TYR A 450 8.41 14.99 -2.34
C TYR A 450 7.04 15.45 -1.81
N GLU A 451 6.98 16.62 -1.18
CA GLU A 451 5.72 17.24 -0.76
C GLU A 451 4.79 17.51 -1.96
N ASP A 452 5.32 18.08 -3.04
CA ASP A 452 4.55 18.44 -4.22
C ASP A 452 3.99 17.22 -4.94
N LEU A 453 4.78 16.15 -5.07
CA LEU A 453 4.29 14.86 -5.56
C LEU A 453 3.12 14.38 -4.71
N ALA A 454 3.34 14.32 -3.39
CA ALA A 454 2.38 13.72 -2.47
C ALA A 454 1.07 14.53 -2.38
N LYS A 455 1.11 15.85 -2.58
CA LYS A 455 -0.08 16.71 -2.69
C LYS A 455 -0.90 16.46 -3.95
N ASN A 456 -0.25 16.13 -5.06
CA ASN A 456 -0.86 16.09 -6.39
C ASN A 456 -1.16 14.66 -6.90
N ALA A 457 -0.74 13.63 -6.17
CA ALA A 457 -0.97 12.24 -6.54
C ALA A 457 -1.18 11.33 -5.32
N ILE A 458 -2.03 10.32 -5.51
CA ILE A 458 -2.27 9.26 -4.54
C ILE A 458 -1.32 8.10 -4.83
N ILE A 459 -0.55 7.67 -3.83
CA ILE A 459 0.45 6.60 -3.89
C ILE A 459 0.28 5.65 -2.68
N ASP A 460 0.78 4.42 -2.81
CA ASP A 460 0.78 3.41 -1.73
C ASP A 460 2.16 3.18 -1.13
N GLY A 461 3.19 3.74 -1.77
CA GLY A 461 4.56 3.59 -1.33
C GLY A 461 5.53 4.54 -2.01
N VAL A 462 6.76 4.52 -1.51
CA VAL A 462 7.89 5.21 -2.15
C VAL A 462 8.99 4.20 -2.42
N LEU A 463 9.53 4.24 -3.63
CA LEU A 463 10.81 3.63 -3.97
C LEU A 463 11.86 4.75 -4.07
N PHE A 464 12.83 4.74 -3.17
CA PHE A 464 14.03 5.56 -3.31
C PHE A 464 14.96 4.93 -4.33
N HIS A 465 15.30 5.69 -5.36
CA HIS A 465 16.25 5.31 -6.39
C HIS A 465 17.66 5.04 -5.80
N ASP A 466 18.50 4.37 -6.59
CA ASP A 466 19.86 3.93 -6.26
C ASP A 466 20.89 5.08 -6.29
N ASP A 467 20.46 6.30 -6.61
CA ASP A 467 21.28 7.50 -6.64
C ASP A 467 21.68 8.04 -5.25
N GLY A 468 21.00 7.57 -4.20
CA GLY A 468 21.33 7.83 -2.81
C GLY A 468 22.61 7.12 -2.36
N VAL A 469 23.74 7.40 -2.99
CA VAL A 469 25.06 6.84 -2.68
C VAL A 469 26.12 7.91 -2.52
N LEU A 470 27.15 7.62 -1.72
CA LEU A 470 28.31 8.47 -1.52
C LEU A 470 29.58 7.61 -1.45
N ASP A 471 30.48 7.80 -2.41
CA ASP A 471 31.72 7.01 -2.45
C ASP A 471 32.75 7.43 -1.39
N ASP A 472 33.87 6.74 -1.33
CA ASP A 472 34.92 6.99 -0.35
C ASP A 472 35.65 8.34 -0.55
N TYR A 473 35.34 9.09 -1.62
CA TYR A 473 35.84 10.45 -1.88
C TYR A 473 34.76 11.52 -1.70
N GLU A 474 33.53 11.14 -1.35
CA GLU A 474 32.34 11.98 -1.27
C GLU A 474 31.62 11.85 0.09
N ASP A 475 30.94 12.88 0.56
CA ASP A 475 30.80 14.24 0.00
C ASP A 475 31.88 15.19 0.56
N ALA A 476 32.60 15.89 -0.30
CA ALA A 476 33.65 16.87 0.02
C ALA A 476 33.17 18.32 0.02
N SER A 477 31.86 18.55 -0.13
CA SER A 477 31.28 19.90 -0.08
C SER A 477 31.52 20.57 1.29
N PRO A 478 31.58 21.91 1.36
CA PRO A 478 31.76 22.62 2.64
C PRO A 478 30.69 22.26 3.69
N ALA A 479 29.45 22.04 3.27
CA ALA A 479 28.36 21.62 4.14
C ALA A 479 28.61 20.23 4.73
N ALA A 480 29.08 19.28 3.91
CA ALA A 480 29.40 17.93 4.35
C ALA A 480 30.59 17.89 5.32
N LEU A 481 31.68 18.64 5.03
CA LEU A 481 32.83 18.71 5.93
C LEU A 481 32.44 19.24 7.32
N LYS A 482 31.60 20.28 7.37
CA LYS A 482 31.04 20.80 8.64
C LYS A 482 30.15 19.77 9.34
N ALA A 483 29.36 19.01 8.59
CA ALA A 483 28.54 17.94 9.15
C ALA A 483 29.41 16.83 9.76
N TYR A 484 30.52 16.47 9.12
CA TYR A 484 31.47 15.47 9.65
C TYR A 484 32.11 15.94 10.96
N GLU A 485 32.50 17.20 11.05
CA GLU A 485 33.01 17.79 12.31
C GLU A 485 31.97 17.69 13.44
N ALA A 486 30.70 18.00 13.15
CA ALA A 486 29.62 17.85 14.11
C ALA A 486 29.38 16.39 14.54
N MET A 487 29.74 15.42 13.70
CA MET A 487 29.71 13.97 14.01
C MET A 487 30.99 13.48 14.73
N GLY A 488 31.90 14.39 15.07
CA GLY A 488 33.18 14.07 15.72
C GLY A 488 34.15 13.34 14.79
N LEU A 489 34.13 13.67 13.50
CA LEU A 489 35.12 13.27 12.49
C LEU A 489 35.97 14.50 12.10
N PRO A 490 37.19 14.33 11.59
CA PRO A 490 37.94 15.43 11.01
C PRO A 490 37.20 16.07 9.82
N GLY A 491 37.20 17.40 9.71
CA GLY A 491 36.73 18.14 8.52
C GLY A 491 37.65 18.03 7.30
N ASP A 492 38.40 16.93 7.18
CA ASP A 492 39.39 16.67 6.14
C ASP A 492 39.33 15.19 5.73
N ILE A 493 38.76 14.93 4.55
CA ILE A 493 38.58 13.58 4.02
C ILE A 493 39.92 12.85 3.85
N ASN A 494 41.02 13.55 3.53
CA ASN A 494 42.33 12.89 3.41
C ASN A 494 42.79 12.29 4.74
N LYS A 495 42.55 12.99 5.86
CA LYS A 495 42.85 12.48 7.21
C LYS A 495 41.96 11.30 7.58
N ILE A 496 40.67 11.37 7.23
CA ILE A 496 39.74 10.25 7.43
C ILE A 496 40.26 9.02 6.67
N ARG A 497 40.56 9.16 5.38
CA ARG A 497 41.01 8.08 4.49
C ARG A 497 42.32 7.40 4.89
N GLN A 498 43.18 8.09 5.63
CA GLN A 498 44.45 7.53 6.11
C GLN A 498 44.29 6.63 7.34
N SER A 499 43.14 6.65 8.01
CA SER A 499 42.86 5.80 9.18
C SER A 499 41.72 4.81 8.90
N PRO A 500 41.96 3.49 8.97
CA PRO A 500 40.90 2.49 8.83
C PRO A 500 39.73 2.70 9.80
N GLU A 501 40.01 3.14 11.03
CA GLU A 501 39.02 3.40 12.07
C GLU A 501 38.15 4.61 11.72
N LEU A 502 38.77 5.70 11.26
CA LEU A 502 38.04 6.89 10.82
C LEU A 502 37.24 6.62 9.56
N MET A 503 37.79 5.86 8.60
CA MET A 503 37.05 5.42 7.42
C MET A 503 35.80 4.64 7.80
N GLN A 504 35.90 3.65 8.69
CA GLN A 504 34.74 2.89 9.11
C GLN A 504 33.68 3.77 9.80
N LYS A 505 34.11 4.68 10.69
CA LYS A 505 33.20 5.62 11.36
C LYS A 505 32.51 6.55 10.36
N TRP A 506 33.25 7.06 9.38
CA TRP A 506 32.72 7.95 8.35
C TRP A 506 31.76 7.26 7.40
N SER A 507 32.07 6.04 6.94
CA SER A 507 31.16 5.23 6.12
C SER A 507 29.80 5.03 6.79
N LYS A 508 29.81 4.59 8.06
CA LYS A 508 28.58 4.42 8.85
C LYS A 508 27.82 5.73 9.04
N ALA A 509 28.54 6.83 9.27
CA ALA A 509 27.92 8.14 9.42
C ALA A 509 27.23 8.61 8.13
N LYS A 510 27.83 8.37 6.95
CA LYS A 510 27.21 8.65 5.65
C LYS A 510 25.98 7.79 5.41
N THR A 511 26.06 6.48 5.66
CA THR A 511 24.92 5.55 5.56
C THR A 511 23.76 6.02 6.45
N ALA A 512 24.04 6.31 7.72
CA ALA A 512 23.05 6.78 8.68
C ALA A 512 22.43 8.14 8.28
N ALA A 513 23.23 9.07 7.73
CA ALA A 513 22.74 10.36 7.26
C ALA A 513 21.77 10.23 6.08
N LEU A 514 22.09 9.36 5.12
CA LEU A 514 21.20 9.05 3.99
C LEU A 514 19.90 8.38 4.47
N ILE A 515 20.00 7.38 5.35
CA ILE A 515 18.82 6.73 5.94
C ILE A 515 17.95 7.76 6.67
N SER A 516 18.56 8.60 7.52
CA SER A 516 17.84 9.65 8.23
C SER A 516 17.15 10.62 7.28
N PHE A 517 17.79 10.97 6.16
CA PHE A 517 17.18 11.85 5.17
C PHE A 517 16.00 11.18 4.45
N SER A 518 16.14 9.91 4.04
CA SER A 518 15.02 9.18 3.44
C SER A 518 13.82 9.06 4.39
N LYS A 519 14.04 8.89 5.70
CA LYS A 519 12.96 8.89 6.71
C LYS A 519 12.25 10.24 6.82
N GLU A 520 12.98 11.35 6.67
CA GLU A 520 12.38 12.68 6.58
C GLU A 520 11.47 12.80 5.35
N LEU A 521 11.93 12.33 4.19
CA LEU A 521 11.16 12.36 2.93
C LEU A 521 9.92 11.45 3.00
N ILE A 522 10.03 10.27 3.63
CA ILE A 522 8.89 9.38 3.91
C ILE A 522 7.84 10.10 4.75
N ALA A 523 8.24 10.73 5.85
CA ALA A 523 7.33 11.43 6.75
C ALA A 523 6.61 12.59 6.04
N VAL A 524 7.30 13.28 5.13
CA VAL A 524 6.69 14.32 4.30
C VAL A 524 5.65 13.74 3.36
N ALA A 525 5.99 12.69 2.60
CA ALA A 525 5.05 12.07 1.68
C ALA A 525 3.81 11.53 2.43
N GLN A 526 4.00 10.80 3.52
CA GLN A 526 2.91 10.27 4.37
C GLN A 526 1.98 11.37 4.91
N GLY A 527 2.50 12.58 5.16
CA GLY A 527 1.69 13.71 5.61
C GLY A 527 0.63 14.16 4.61
N TYR A 528 0.76 13.82 3.32
CA TYR A 528 -0.15 14.24 2.26
C TYR A 528 -0.90 13.09 1.58
N GLN A 529 -0.60 11.84 1.93
CA GLN A 529 -1.31 10.67 1.43
C GLN A 529 -2.59 10.39 2.20
N ASN A 530 -3.51 9.62 1.58
CA ASN A 530 -4.85 9.26 2.08
C ASN A 530 -4.81 8.27 3.26
N GLY A 531 -4.02 8.58 4.28
CA GLY A 531 -3.63 7.66 5.36
C GLY A 531 -2.11 7.58 5.49
N ARG A 532 -1.64 7.07 6.63
CA ARG A 532 -0.21 6.89 6.95
C ARG A 532 0.29 5.49 6.63
N ASP A 533 -0.55 4.70 5.97
CA ASP A 533 -0.32 3.30 5.62
C ASP A 533 0.42 3.17 4.29
N MET A 534 1.63 3.73 4.24
CA MET A 534 2.48 3.79 3.05
C MET A 534 3.72 2.93 3.26
N LEU A 535 3.97 1.99 2.35
CA LEU A 535 5.15 1.13 2.38
C LEU A 535 6.37 1.80 1.76
N THR A 536 7.55 1.39 2.23
CA THR A 536 8.82 2.01 1.85
C THR A 536 9.79 0.99 1.26
N ALA A 537 10.39 1.34 0.14
CA ALA A 537 11.45 0.58 -0.48
C ALA A 537 12.62 1.49 -0.87
N ARG A 538 13.84 0.95 -0.86
CA ARG A 538 15.02 1.63 -1.37
C ARG A 538 15.89 0.66 -2.16
N ASN A 539 16.34 1.09 -3.33
CA ASN A 539 17.29 0.34 -4.13
C ASN A 539 18.61 0.18 -3.38
N ILE A 540 19.17 -1.03 -3.43
CA ILE A 540 20.51 -1.35 -2.98
C ILE A 540 21.23 -2.11 -4.08
N PHE A 541 22.50 -1.76 -4.29
CA PHE A 541 23.37 -2.51 -5.19
C PHE A 541 23.63 -3.92 -4.64
N SER A 542 23.92 -4.87 -5.52
CA SER A 542 24.25 -6.24 -5.11
C SER A 542 25.57 -6.33 -4.31
N GLY A 543 26.51 -5.43 -4.59
CA GLY A 543 27.83 -5.35 -3.97
C GLY A 543 27.78 -5.29 -2.43
N PRO A 544 27.10 -4.30 -1.81
CA PRO A 544 26.91 -4.22 -0.36
C PRO A 544 26.31 -5.46 0.32
N VAL A 545 25.54 -6.27 -0.42
CA VAL A 545 24.97 -7.54 0.10
C VAL A 545 26.00 -8.68 0.04
N LEU A 546 26.82 -8.70 -1.01
CA LEU A 546 27.84 -9.73 -1.23
C LEU A 546 29.15 -9.46 -0.45
N ASP A 547 29.53 -8.20 -0.30
CA ASP A 547 30.70 -7.73 0.45
C ASP A 547 30.34 -6.48 1.27
N PRO A 548 30.17 -6.62 2.61
CA PRO A 548 29.86 -5.50 3.49
C PRO A 548 30.90 -4.36 3.47
N LYS A 549 32.13 -4.61 2.99
CA LYS A 549 33.12 -3.53 2.82
C LYS A 549 32.68 -2.48 1.81
N ALA A 550 31.78 -2.83 0.89
CA ALA A 550 31.26 -1.92 -0.11
C ALA A 550 30.51 -0.72 0.48
N GLU A 551 30.08 -0.78 1.74
CA GLU A 551 29.56 0.37 2.46
C GLU A 551 30.50 1.59 2.36
N ALA A 552 31.82 1.37 2.34
CA ALA A 552 32.79 2.46 2.31
C ALA A 552 32.73 3.32 1.03
N TRP A 553 32.37 2.73 -0.11
CA TRP A 553 32.29 3.40 -1.41
C TRP A 553 30.87 3.47 -1.99
N THR A 554 29.85 3.09 -1.21
CA THR A 554 28.43 3.21 -1.60
C THR A 554 27.60 3.98 -0.58
N ALA A 555 28.02 4.02 0.69
CA ALA A 555 27.18 4.46 1.81
C ALA A 555 25.84 3.71 1.90
N GLN A 556 25.87 2.42 1.53
CA GLN A 556 24.76 1.48 1.67
C GLN A 556 25.19 0.33 2.59
N ASN A 557 24.35 0.01 3.58
CA ASN A 557 24.55 -1.12 4.47
C ASN A 557 23.27 -1.97 4.48
N TYR A 558 23.40 -3.25 4.20
CA TYR A 558 22.26 -4.13 3.99
C TYR A 558 21.43 -4.35 5.27
N ASP A 559 22.09 -4.53 6.43
CA ASP A 559 21.39 -4.72 7.71
C ASP A 559 20.68 -3.43 8.14
N ASP A 560 21.33 -2.27 7.98
CA ASP A 560 20.70 -0.98 8.28
C ASP A 560 19.47 -0.72 7.37
N PHE A 561 19.52 -1.17 6.11
CA PHE A 561 18.38 -1.07 5.19
C PHE A 561 17.23 -2.01 5.58
N LEU A 562 17.56 -3.25 5.98
CA LEU A 562 16.57 -4.20 6.51
C LEU A 562 15.88 -3.68 7.78
N GLU A 563 16.55 -2.86 8.58
CA GLU A 563 15.94 -2.18 9.73
C GLU A 563 15.13 -0.94 9.32
N ALA A 564 15.64 -0.14 8.40
CA ALA A 564 15.11 1.20 8.10
C ALA A 564 13.88 1.24 7.19
N TYR A 565 13.73 0.27 6.29
CA TYR A 565 12.67 0.25 5.26
C TYR A 565 11.77 -0.98 5.39
N ASP A 566 10.56 -0.92 4.87
CA ASP A 566 9.68 -2.11 4.82
C ASP A 566 10.25 -3.17 3.88
N TYR A 567 10.81 -2.72 2.76
CA TYR A 567 11.51 -3.57 1.80
C TYR A 567 12.85 -2.99 1.36
N VAL A 568 13.77 -3.89 1.05
CA VAL A 568 15.02 -3.59 0.37
C VAL A 568 14.88 -4.05 -1.08
N ALA A 569 14.89 -3.12 -2.03
CA ALA A 569 14.86 -3.43 -3.45
C ALA A 569 16.29 -3.77 -3.91
N LEU A 570 16.61 -5.05 -3.97
CA LEU A 570 17.93 -5.54 -4.33
C LEU A 570 18.04 -5.67 -5.85
N GLU A 571 18.98 -4.95 -6.44
CA GLU A 571 19.30 -5.04 -7.86
C GLU A 571 20.00 -6.37 -8.17
N ALA A 572 19.19 -7.39 -8.38
CA ALA A 572 19.61 -8.76 -8.64
C ALA A 572 19.80 -8.97 -10.15
N MET A 573 20.77 -8.25 -10.71
CA MET A 573 20.95 -8.08 -12.15
C MET A 573 22.28 -8.71 -12.63
N PRO A 574 22.34 -10.03 -12.88
CA PRO A 574 23.60 -10.73 -13.13
C PRO A 574 24.35 -10.27 -14.39
N TYR A 575 23.66 -9.80 -15.43
CA TYR A 575 24.31 -9.30 -16.65
C TYR A 575 24.87 -7.89 -16.44
N MET A 576 24.16 -7.05 -15.67
CA MET A 576 24.68 -5.75 -15.18
C MET A 576 25.86 -5.90 -14.22
N GLU A 577 25.99 -7.05 -13.59
CA GLU A 577 27.12 -7.39 -12.71
C GLU A 577 28.22 -8.18 -13.45
N GLU A 578 28.10 -8.36 -14.78
CA GLU A 578 29.07 -9.10 -15.60
C GLU A 578 29.34 -10.52 -15.07
N ALA A 579 28.32 -11.14 -14.46
CA ALA A 579 28.44 -12.47 -13.88
C ALA A 579 28.78 -13.50 -14.96
N LYS A 580 29.89 -14.23 -14.76
CA LYS A 580 30.33 -15.30 -15.67
C LYS A 580 29.30 -16.42 -15.81
N ASP A 581 28.60 -16.73 -14.72
CA ASP A 581 27.48 -17.66 -14.67
C ASP A 581 26.33 -16.99 -13.91
N PRO A 582 25.33 -16.44 -14.62
CA PRO A 582 24.18 -15.78 -14.01
C PRO A 582 23.42 -16.66 -13.01
N LYS A 583 23.31 -17.98 -13.24
CA LYS A 583 22.56 -18.88 -12.36
C LYS A 583 23.29 -19.11 -11.05
N ASP A 584 24.59 -19.38 -11.12
CA ASP A 584 25.43 -19.54 -9.92
C ASP A 584 25.52 -18.24 -9.12
N TRP A 585 25.65 -17.09 -9.81
CA TRP A 585 25.66 -15.78 -9.18
C TRP A 585 24.35 -15.50 -8.42
N MET A 586 23.19 -15.73 -9.05
CA MET A 586 21.89 -15.57 -8.40
C MET A 586 21.74 -16.47 -7.17
N LYS A 587 22.23 -17.72 -7.24
CA LYS A 587 22.23 -18.64 -6.09
C LYS A 587 23.08 -18.11 -4.94
N LYS A 588 24.27 -17.57 -5.23
CA LYS A 588 25.16 -16.98 -4.21
C LYS A 588 24.56 -15.73 -3.58
N LEU A 589 23.96 -14.85 -4.40
CA LEU A 589 23.28 -13.66 -3.92
C LEU A 589 22.09 -14.02 -3.00
N THR A 590 21.26 -14.96 -3.43
CA THR A 590 20.12 -15.44 -2.61
C THR A 590 20.60 -16.05 -1.29
N ALA A 591 21.69 -16.83 -1.33
CA ALA A 591 22.29 -17.39 -0.13
C ALA A 591 22.95 -16.32 0.77
N ALA A 592 23.43 -15.22 0.22
CA ALA A 592 23.92 -14.08 1.00
C ALA A 592 22.76 -13.41 1.74
N VAL A 593 21.67 -13.06 1.04
CA VAL A 593 20.43 -12.52 1.63
C VAL A 593 19.90 -13.42 2.76
N ALA A 594 19.88 -14.73 2.56
CA ALA A 594 19.36 -15.70 3.53
C ALA A 594 20.15 -15.77 4.85
N LYS A 595 21.38 -15.23 4.92
CA LYS A 595 22.18 -15.18 6.15
C LYS A 595 21.69 -14.11 7.13
N HIS A 596 20.96 -13.11 6.64
CA HIS A 596 20.52 -11.97 7.43
C HIS A 596 19.13 -12.20 8.01
N LYS A 597 18.92 -11.70 9.23
CA LYS A 597 17.62 -11.74 9.89
C LYS A 597 16.60 -10.98 9.04
N ASP A 598 15.44 -11.60 8.79
CA ASP A 598 14.39 -11.06 7.92
C ASP A 598 14.83 -10.83 6.44
N GLY A 599 16.04 -11.23 6.03
CA GLY A 599 16.59 -10.97 4.69
C GLY A 599 15.68 -11.44 3.56
N LEU A 600 15.34 -12.74 3.51
CA LEU A 600 14.41 -13.28 2.50
C LEU A 600 12.97 -12.73 2.63
N LYS A 601 12.63 -12.20 3.82
CA LYS A 601 11.29 -11.69 4.11
C LYS A 601 11.08 -10.25 3.64
N LYS A 602 12.13 -9.42 3.71
CA LYS A 602 12.10 -7.99 3.40
C LYS A 602 12.86 -7.62 2.13
N THR A 603 13.55 -8.55 1.47
CA THR A 603 14.27 -8.23 0.22
C THR A 603 13.42 -8.56 -0.99
N ILE A 604 13.19 -7.56 -1.84
CA ILE A 604 12.61 -7.72 -3.17
C ILE A 604 13.77 -7.90 -4.14
N PHE A 605 13.87 -9.06 -4.77
CA PHE A 605 14.87 -9.30 -5.81
C PHE A 605 14.37 -8.68 -7.13
N GLU A 606 14.95 -7.55 -7.51
CA GLU A 606 14.65 -6.85 -8.75
C GLU A 606 15.51 -7.42 -9.87
N LEU A 607 14.87 -8.14 -10.78
CA LEU A 607 15.55 -8.82 -11.89
C LEU A 607 15.59 -7.92 -13.13
N GLN A 608 16.67 -7.98 -13.89
CA GLN A 608 16.72 -7.26 -15.17
C GLN A 608 15.96 -8.01 -16.27
N ALA A 609 15.16 -7.29 -17.05
CA ALA A 609 14.46 -7.78 -18.25
C ALA A 609 15.24 -7.46 -19.55
N VAL A 610 16.25 -6.61 -19.46
CA VAL A 610 17.08 -6.13 -20.57
C VAL A 610 18.55 -6.22 -20.18
N ASP A 611 19.42 -6.56 -21.14
CA ASP A 611 20.88 -6.51 -21.01
C ASP A 611 21.41 -5.19 -21.59
N TRP A 612 21.48 -4.15 -20.74
CA TRP A 612 21.96 -2.82 -21.13
C TRP A 612 23.42 -2.81 -21.59
N ARG A 613 24.23 -3.80 -21.18
CA ARG A 613 25.63 -3.92 -21.64
C ARG A 613 25.74 -4.51 -23.04
N ASN A 614 24.64 -5.02 -23.58
CA ASN A 614 24.56 -5.64 -24.88
C ASN A 614 23.49 -4.97 -25.74
N GLN A 615 23.59 -3.65 -25.90
CA GLN A 615 22.72 -2.85 -26.77
C GLN A 615 21.22 -3.03 -26.45
N ASP A 616 20.89 -2.99 -25.15
CA ASP A 616 19.53 -3.13 -24.65
C ASP A 616 18.84 -4.42 -25.15
N LYS A 617 19.61 -5.49 -25.32
CA LYS A 617 19.08 -6.77 -25.78
C LYS A 617 18.08 -7.32 -24.75
N PRO A 618 16.82 -7.63 -25.13
CA PRO A 618 15.87 -8.24 -24.22
C PRO A 618 16.36 -9.60 -23.71
N ILE A 619 16.24 -9.83 -22.41
CA ILE A 619 16.49 -11.13 -21.80
C ILE A 619 15.31 -12.05 -22.14
N PRO A 620 15.55 -13.32 -22.54
CA PRO A 620 14.47 -14.25 -22.83
C PRO A 620 13.50 -14.39 -21.65
N THR A 621 12.19 -14.18 -21.89
CA THR A 621 11.18 -14.23 -20.81
C THR A 621 11.21 -15.55 -20.03
N THR A 622 11.51 -16.67 -20.68
CA THR A 622 11.65 -17.97 -20.03
C THR A 622 12.80 -18.01 -19.04
N GLU A 623 13.90 -17.31 -19.31
CA GLU A 623 15.03 -17.21 -18.40
C GLU A 623 14.65 -16.41 -17.16
N LEU A 624 13.99 -15.26 -17.35
CA LEU A 624 13.47 -14.44 -16.25
C LEU A 624 12.49 -15.24 -15.37
N ARG A 625 11.57 -16.00 -15.98
CA ARG A 625 10.66 -16.92 -15.27
C ARG A 625 11.42 -17.97 -14.47
N ASP A 626 12.46 -18.56 -15.05
CA ASP A 626 13.25 -19.61 -14.39
C ASP A 626 14.06 -19.04 -13.21
N GLN A 627 14.55 -17.80 -13.29
CA GLN A 627 15.14 -17.08 -12.15
C GLN A 627 14.11 -16.87 -11.02
N MET A 628 12.89 -16.43 -11.34
CA MET A 628 11.81 -16.27 -10.35
C MET A 628 11.44 -17.61 -9.69
N ARG A 629 11.38 -18.70 -10.45
CA ARG A 629 11.14 -20.06 -9.91
C ARG A 629 12.26 -20.50 -8.97
N ALA A 630 13.51 -20.19 -9.30
CA ALA A 630 14.65 -20.48 -8.43
C ALA A 630 14.57 -19.70 -7.11
N LEU A 631 14.24 -18.40 -7.16
CA LEU A 631 14.03 -17.57 -5.97
C LEU A 631 12.93 -18.13 -5.06
N ARG A 632 11.76 -18.46 -5.60
CA ARG A 632 10.66 -19.09 -4.84
C ARG A 632 11.10 -20.39 -4.16
N SER A 633 11.84 -21.22 -4.89
CA SER A 633 12.33 -22.51 -4.39
C SER A 633 13.34 -22.35 -3.25
N ALA A 634 14.03 -21.20 -3.20
CA ALA A 634 14.95 -20.82 -2.13
C ALA A 634 14.26 -20.07 -0.97
N GLY A 635 12.93 -19.89 -1.01
CA GLY A 635 12.19 -19.14 0.01
C GLY A 635 12.22 -17.61 -0.16
N ALA A 636 12.84 -17.10 -1.24
CA ALA A 636 12.75 -15.69 -1.60
C ALA A 636 11.39 -15.42 -2.26
N LEU A 637 10.43 -14.98 -1.46
CA LEU A 637 9.06 -14.79 -1.90
C LEU A 637 8.81 -13.42 -2.53
N ASN A 638 9.72 -12.45 -2.43
CA ASN A 638 9.52 -11.11 -2.97
C ASN A 638 10.46 -10.87 -4.14
N TYR A 639 9.93 -10.51 -5.31
CA TYR A 639 10.71 -10.24 -6.51
C TYR A 639 9.91 -9.47 -7.54
N GLY A 640 10.62 -8.87 -8.49
CA GLY A 640 10.05 -8.15 -9.61
C GLY A 640 11.01 -8.07 -10.78
N TYR A 641 10.70 -7.22 -11.74
CA TYR A 641 11.61 -6.96 -12.85
C TYR A 641 11.57 -5.51 -13.35
N TYR A 642 12.69 -5.11 -13.96
CA TYR A 642 12.88 -3.82 -14.62
C TYR A 642 13.69 -3.99 -15.93
N PRO A 643 13.36 -3.28 -17.03
CA PRO A 643 12.16 -2.48 -17.26
C PRO A 643 10.99 -3.30 -17.79
N ASP A 644 9.78 -2.74 -17.69
CA ASP A 644 8.60 -3.24 -18.40
C ASP A 644 8.40 -2.49 -19.73
N ASP A 645 8.65 -3.18 -20.85
CA ASP A 645 8.37 -2.67 -22.19
C ASP A 645 6.96 -3.13 -22.64
N PHE A 646 5.96 -2.49 -22.04
CA PHE A 646 4.55 -2.74 -22.35
C PHE A 646 4.15 -2.33 -23.78
N ILE A 647 4.99 -1.55 -24.47
CA ILE A 647 4.76 -1.16 -25.87
C ILE A 647 5.08 -2.33 -26.80
N ALA A 648 6.21 -3.00 -26.59
CA ALA A 648 6.62 -4.19 -27.35
C ALA A 648 6.06 -5.51 -26.75
N GLY A 649 5.39 -5.45 -25.60
CA GLY A 649 4.86 -6.61 -24.90
C GLY A 649 5.97 -7.49 -24.28
N ARG A 650 7.03 -6.86 -23.77
CA ARG A 650 8.21 -7.53 -23.21
C ARG A 650 8.43 -7.14 -21.75
N PRO A 651 8.72 -8.09 -20.85
CA PRO A 651 8.70 -9.55 -21.07
C PRO A 651 7.31 -10.09 -21.44
N ASP A 652 7.21 -11.31 -21.94
CA ASP A 652 5.92 -11.89 -22.33
C ASP A 652 5.00 -12.11 -21.11
N THR A 653 3.81 -11.50 -21.13
CA THR A 653 2.83 -11.55 -20.02
C THR A 653 2.36 -12.96 -19.74
N GLU A 654 2.09 -13.77 -20.77
CA GLU A 654 1.54 -15.12 -20.61
C GLU A 654 2.58 -16.05 -19.99
N VAL A 655 3.86 -15.88 -20.34
CA VAL A 655 4.97 -16.65 -19.77
C VAL A 655 5.25 -16.28 -18.32
N LEU A 656 5.09 -15.02 -17.91
CA LEU A 656 5.37 -14.58 -16.53
C LEU A 656 4.17 -14.70 -15.58
N ARG A 657 2.94 -14.82 -16.08
CA ARG A 657 1.73 -14.76 -15.24
C ARG A 657 1.73 -15.79 -14.10
N ASP A 658 2.26 -17.00 -14.31
CA ASP A 658 2.29 -18.06 -13.29
C ASP A 658 3.23 -17.77 -12.11
N VAL A 659 4.26 -16.96 -12.33
CA VAL A 659 5.23 -16.55 -11.32
C VAL A 659 4.98 -15.16 -10.77
N MET A 660 4.27 -14.30 -11.51
CA MET A 660 3.99 -12.92 -11.11
C MET A 660 2.63 -12.72 -10.43
N SER A 661 1.58 -13.45 -10.83
CA SER A 661 0.23 -13.25 -10.30
C SER A 661 0.11 -13.70 -8.84
N LEU A 662 -0.49 -12.86 -8.00
CA LEU A 662 -0.92 -13.24 -6.64
C LEU A 662 -2.38 -13.74 -6.56
N LYS A 663 -3.11 -13.73 -7.68
CA LYS A 663 -4.49 -14.25 -7.70
C LYS A 663 -4.50 -15.74 -7.39
N THR A 664 -5.40 -16.14 -6.48
CA THR A 664 -5.60 -17.53 -6.03
C THR A 664 -6.59 -18.31 -6.90
N TYR A 665 -7.18 -17.67 -7.92
CA TYR A 665 -8.12 -18.26 -8.86
C TYR A 665 -7.76 -17.91 -10.30
N ILE A 666 -8.04 -18.84 -11.22
CA ILE A 666 -7.77 -18.66 -12.66
C ILE A 666 -8.94 -17.88 -13.27
N GLU A 667 -8.72 -16.61 -13.62
CA GLU A 667 -9.62 -15.90 -14.53
C GLU A 667 -9.32 -16.39 -15.95
N THR A 668 -10.21 -17.20 -16.53
CA THR A 668 -10.11 -17.60 -17.93
C THR A 668 -10.37 -16.38 -18.83
N ARG A 669 -9.43 -16.10 -19.74
CA ARG A 669 -9.53 -14.98 -20.68
C ARG A 669 -10.79 -15.18 -21.53
N LYS A 670 -11.66 -14.17 -21.61
CA LYS A 670 -12.64 -14.11 -22.70
C LYS A 670 -11.85 -13.91 -23.99
N PRO A 671 -11.96 -14.81 -25.01
CA PRO A 671 -11.44 -14.48 -26.31
C PRO A 671 -12.18 -13.24 -26.85
N PRO A 672 -11.52 -12.35 -27.61
CA PRO A 672 -12.17 -11.20 -28.21
C PRO A 672 -13.34 -11.68 -29.09
N GLY A 673 -14.58 -11.34 -28.71
CA GLY A 673 -15.80 -11.68 -29.45
C GLY A 673 -16.82 -12.61 -28.76
N GLY A 674 -16.55 -13.12 -27.55
CA GLY A 674 -17.47 -14.04 -26.86
C GLY A 674 -18.54 -13.36 -25.98
N ASN A 675 -19.76 -13.22 -26.48
CA ASN A 675 -20.91 -12.72 -25.72
C ASN A 675 -21.62 -13.88 -24.98
N LYS A 676 -21.08 -14.31 -23.83
CA LYS A 676 -21.78 -14.89 -22.65
C LYS A 676 -20.76 -15.36 -21.60
N ALA A 677 -21.06 -15.15 -20.33
CA ALA A 677 -20.28 -15.72 -19.23
C ALA A 677 -20.75 -17.17 -19.02
N SER A 678 -19.85 -18.14 -19.13
CA SER A 678 -20.06 -19.49 -18.61
C SER A 678 -19.23 -19.62 -17.36
N VAL A 679 -19.88 -19.49 -16.21
CA VAL A 679 -19.33 -19.99 -14.95
C VAL A 679 -19.42 -21.51 -15.02
N GLU A 680 -18.32 -22.21 -15.26
CA GLU A 680 -18.28 -23.65 -14.99
C GLU A 680 -18.39 -23.83 -13.48
N LYS A 681 -19.57 -24.25 -13.03
CA LYS A 681 -19.74 -24.82 -11.70
C LYS A 681 -18.88 -26.08 -11.63
N LEU A 682 -17.93 -26.11 -10.70
CA LEU A 682 -17.37 -27.36 -10.20
C LEU A 682 -18.54 -28.20 -9.66
N ASP A 683 -18.86 -29.27 -10.37
CA ASP A 683 -19.89 -30.24 -9.98
C ASP A 683 -19.39 -30.98 -8.74
N SER A 684 -20.01 -30.73 -7.59
CA SER A 684 -19.65 -31.32 -6.29
C SER A 684 -20.18 -32.76 -6.13
N SER A 685 -20.39 -33.49 -7.21
CA SER A 685 -20.95 -34.85 -7.19
C SER A 685 -19.93 -35.98 -7.36
N ALA A 686 -18.63 -35.69 -7.46
CA ALA A 686 -17.59 -36.72 -7.48
C ALA A 686 -16.98 -36.97 -6.08
N ALA A 687 -17.78 -37.52 -5.16
CA ALA A 687 -17.24 -38.26 -4.02
C ALA A 687 -16.71 -39.62 -4.53
N PRO A 688 -15.49 -40.06 -4.18
CA PRO A 688 -15.03 -41.40 -4.54
C PRO A 688 -15.84 -42.43 -3.76
N GLN A 689 -16.71 -43.17 -4.44
CA GLN A 689 -17.35 -44.35 -3.86
C GLN A 689 -16.29 -45.43 -3.66
N SER A 690 -16.09 -45.80 -2.39
CA SER A 690 -15.38 -47.01 -1.99
C SER A 690 -16.17 -48.25 -2.46
N GLN A 691 -15.56 -49.10 -3.29
CA GLN A 691 -16.02 -50.48 -3.51
C GLN A 691 -14.93 -51.49 -3.08
N PRO A 692 -15.31 -52.65 -2.51
CA PRO A 692 -14.40 -53.61 -1.89
C PRO A 692 -13.80 -54.61 -2.90
N PRO A 693 -12.80 -55.43 -2.51
CA PRO A 693 -11.97 -56.18 -3.43
C PRO A 693 -12.58 -57.55 -3.82
N ASN A 694 -12.46 -57.92 -5.08
CA ASN A 694 -12.47 -59.30 -5.58
C ASN A 694 -11.81 -59.31 -6.98
N ALA A 695 -10.63 -59.91 -7.15
CA ALA A 695 -10.34 -61.33 -7.29
C ALA A 695 -10.43 -61.84 -8.76
N ALA A 696 -9.23 -62.09 -9.30
CA ALA A 696 -8.85 -63.14 -10.26
C ALA A 696 -9.23 -63.06 -11.76
N ALA A 697 -8.15 -63.14 -12.54
CA ALA A 697 -7.92 -64.05 -13.68
C ALA A 697 -8.17 -63.58 -15.14
N ASP A 698 -7.03 -63.61 -15.85
CA ASP A 698 -6.79 -64.23 -17.16
C ASP A 698 -6.95 -63.47 -18.50
N LYS A 699 -5.76 -63.35 -19.12
CA LYS A 699 -5.41 -63.67 -20.53
C LYS A 699 -5.59 -62.63 -21.66
N LYS A 700 -4.45 -62.02 -22.01
CA LYS A 700 -3.66 -62.17 -23.27
C LYS A 700 -4.26 -61.64 -24.62
N PRO A 701 -3.45 -61.46 -25.70
CA PRO A 701 -3.09 -60.12 -26.19
C PRO A 701 -3.17 -59.93 -27.74
N ALA A 702 -2.77 -58.72 -28.18
CA ALA A 702 -2.11 -58.34 -29.45
C ALA A 702 -2.73 -58.72 -30.81
N THR A 703 -2.82 -57.75 -31.73
CA THR A 703 -2.17 -57.80 -33.06
C THR A 703 -2.22 -56.46 -33.79
N THR A 704 -1.14 -56.25 -34.54
CA THR A 704 -0.77 -55.25 -35.55
C THR A 704 -1.64 -55.24 -36.81
N GLU A 705 -1.72 -54.11 -37.52
CA GLU A 705 -1.45 -54.07 -38.97
C GLU A 705 -1.26 -52.64 -39.52
N ALA A 706 -0.31 -52.51 -40.43
CA ALA A 706 0.01 -51.34 -41.22
C ALA A 706 -0.37 -51.62 -42.68
N ALA A 707 -0.79 -50.61 -43.45
CA ALA A 707 -0.39 -50.38 -44.85
C ALA A 707 -1.23 -49.26 -45.52
N ALA A 708 -0.53 -48.30 -46.13
CA ALA A 708 -0.95 -47.49 -47.28
C ALA A 708 -0.96 -48.39 -48.56
N PRO A 709 -1.20 -47.94 -49.84
CA PRO A 709 -1.13 -46.58 -50.38
C PRO A 709 -2.15 -46.24 -51.51
N SER A 710 -2.16 -44.98 -51.98
CA SER A 710 -1.98 -44.66 -53.43
C SER A 710 -2.14 -43.16 -53.71
N HIS A 711 -1.24 -42.68 -54.56
CA HIS A 711 -1.09 -41.32 -55.08
C HIS A 711 -1.96 -41.08 -56.32
N THR A 712 -2.33 -39.80 -56.54
CA THR A 712 -2.31 -39.18 -57.88
C THR A 712 -1.67 -37.78 -57.84
N ASN A 713 -0.60 -37.67 -58.63
CA ASN A 713 0.17 -36.52 -59.15
C ASN A 713 -0.70 -35.54 -59.99
N LYS A 714 -0.32 -34.34 -60.48
CA LYS A 714 0.80 -33.36 -60.37
C LYS A 714 0.44 -32.18 -61.31
N ALA A 715 0.98 -31.00 -61.04
CA ALA A 715 1.76 -30.14 -61.98
C ALA A 715 2.07 -28.80 -61.27
N GLY A 716 3.28 -28.23 -61.18
CA GLY A 716 4.66 -28.54 -61.60
C GLY A 716 5.56 -27.40 -61.03
N GLY A 717 6.88 -27.53 -60.89
CA GLY A 717 7.81 -28.60 -61.23
C GLY A 717 9.08 -28.51 -60.40
#